data_AF-A0A954DFK5-F1
#
_entry.id   AF-A0A954DFK5-F1
#
_cell.length_a   1.000
_cell.length_b   1.000
_cell.length_c   1.000
_cell.angle_alpha   90.00
_cell.angle_beta   90.00
_cell.angle_gamma   90.00
#
_symmetry.space_group_name_H-M   'P 1'
#
loop_
_entity.id
_entity.type
_entity.pdbx_description
1 polymer ?
#
loop_
_entity_poly.entity_id
_entity_poly.type
_entity_poly.pdbx_seq_one_letter_code
_entity_poly.pdbx_strand_id
1 'polypeptide(L)'
;MLGVLLPTTLAHTQDDPEPTREPQRERPAPQDRQGQQGQQGQGRRGAGTGAAQNGLPQGVSREQMWYAPTKEDWEKPCLIQFQRTWEDAIAVARETGKPILICVNMDGEIASEHYAGIRYRQPEKAKLYEPYVCVMASVYRHTARDHDHEGKRIPCPRFGSVTCGEHIAIEPVLYEKFFDGKRIAPRHIMVELDENGRPAKEEYDVYYAWDTDSVFAAISDGISERTIQPKPIVRGDKTLIERVASRDIKDREVVEKAYLEGDAELRRRLLDAAKENPQAAPEELLRLAIYGLDDKLAQVARDALAGANSAGAVDVINEALRVPLEQSEKGALIAALERLGKDSARARTLAVVHGGLDTRSESIDVDAWSGKLAGASYPAPQNYQAITETLTEKESESRANPADAATKLQIAEANLELWRKPETYAGRRIRGSGVSDFGRLLLIDARDAALEAKKLGAEGWRADAVLAIALDGLGERQRAYEVAIATVDELPEATTDKNAIGVLGLFAEARRNAIYDAIRAKKDWSKSWLTDVHAAMSVVLASPFATADQVVAHYDCLKFLGAAEKASKVLAKGIESFPSSPVVHDRFRTSILEERGLDALETAYERMLARDNAPKDLEWFAGYASMVAAEFQRRRGENAESREAYDRAIAHFERAAEADEKVKDSTDHFIAMAFSGRARAYWNDKNYGRALDELLASFGRKPDAAATRDGLNLSSVDTAKALIARFRESGDENSAKKVQAALDALDPAMLEQPAFERPAPGTDGSPSFRQGRRRGR
;
A
#
# COMPACT_ATOMS: atom_id res chain seq x y z
N MET A 1 2.94 1.38 10.16
CA MET A 1 2.07 2.37 9.48
C MET A 1 2.70 2.70 8.15
N LEU A 2 2.48 1.84 7.16
CA LEU A 2 2.94 2.05 5.79
C LEU A 2 1.73 1.80 4.91
N GLY A 3 1.32 2.81 4.15
CA GLY A 3 0.44 2.60 3.00
C GLY A 3 1.15 1.63 2.07
N VAL A 4 0.46 0.55 1.73
CA VAL A 4 0.92 -0.43 0.76
C VAL A 4 1.11 0.32 -0.55
N LEU A 5 2.37 0.54 -0.95
CA LEU A 5 2.72 0.92 -2.31
C LEU A 5 2.51 -0.33 -3.16
N LEU A 6 1.25 -0.61 -3.54
CA LEU A 6 1.03 -1.15 -4.86
C LEU A 6 1.61 -0.12 -5.84
N PRO A 7 2.29 -0.52 -6.92
CA PRO A 7 2.64 0.43 -7.96
C PRO A 7 1.34 1.08 -8.42
N THR A 8 1.12 2.34 -8.03
CA THR A 8 0.11 3.20 -8.64
C THR A 8 0.44 3.21 -10.11
N THR A 9 -0.37 2.54 -10.91
CA THR A 9 -0.34 2.69 -12.36
C THR A 9 -0.65 4.15 -12.63
N LEU A 10 0.36 4.86 -13.13
CA LEU A 10 0.26 6.22 -13.62
C LEU A 10 -0.91 6.26 -14.60
N ALA A 11 -2.01 6.90 -14.22
CA ALA A 11 -2.92 7.46 -15.21
C ALA A 11 -2.07 8.44 -16.03
N HIS A 12 -1.89 8.14 -17.32
CA HIS A 12 -1.19 9.02 -18.25
C HIS A 12 -1.91 10.37 -18.32
N THR A 13 -1.43 11.35 -17.55
CA THR A 13 -1.45 12.75 -17.93
C THR A 13 -0.01 13.18 -18.07
N GLN A 14 0.43 13.42 -19.31
CA GLN A 14 1.74 14.00 -19.60
C GLN A 14 1.87 15.39 -18.95
N ASP A 15 3.11 15.71 -18.54
CA ASP A 15 3.64 16.97 -18.00
C ASP A 15 3.67 17.14 -16.47
N ASP A 16 4.64 16.50 -15.81
CA ASP A 16 5.16 16.93 -14.50
C ASP A 16 6.25 18.00 -14.67
N PRO A 17 6.17 19.18 -14.01
CA PRO A 17 7.26 20.14 -13.95
C PRO A 17 8.28 19.80 -12.84
N GLU A 18 9.57 20.06 -13.11
CA GLU A 18 10.68 19.89 -12.16
C GLU A 18 10.44 20.56 -10.79
N PRO A 19 10.83 19.93 -9.66
CA PRO A 19 10.78 20.57 -8.36
C PRO A 19 11.84 21.68 -8.25
N THR A 20 11.37 22.90 -8.04
CA THR A 20 12.19 24.05 -7.67
C THR A 20 12.93 23.79 -6.36
N ARG A 21 14.27 23.87 -6.39
CA ARG A 21 15.14 23.79 -5.22
C ARG A 21 14.93 25.01 -4.32
N GLU A 22 14.46 24.80 -3.09
CA GLU A 22 14.59 25.79 -2.02
C GLU A 22 16.05 25.93 -1.56
N PRO A 23 16.49 27.14 -1.17
CA PRO A 23 17.85 27.39 -0.70
C PRO A 23 18.08 26.82 0.69
N GLN A 24 19.11 25.98 0.81
CA GLN A 24 19.58 25.44 2.08
C GLN A 24 20.01 26.56 3.03
N ARG A 25 19.38 26.64 4.21
CA ARG A 25 19.84 27.47 5.33
C ARG A 25 21.09 26.84 5.93
N GLU A 26 22.19 27.60 5.89
CA GLU A 26 23.46 27.27 6.54
C GLU A 26 23.28 27.09 8.05
N ARG A 27 23.80 25.98 8.60
CA ARG A 27 24.01 25.79 10.04
C ARG A 27 25.49 26.04 10.37
N PRO A 28 25.80 26.67 11.51
CA PRO A 28 27.17 27.06 11.84
C PRO A 28 28.04 25.85 12.22
N ALA A 29 29.31 25.91 11.81
CA ALA A 29 30.35 24.94 12.11
C ALA A 29 30.71 24.94 13.61
N PRO A 30 30.95 23.78 14.24
CA PRO A 30 31.52 23.71 15.58
C PRO A 30 33.05 23.86 15.54
N GLN A 31 33.54 24.60 16.53
CA GLN A 31 34.92 25.03 16.74
C GLN A 31 35.87 23.89 17.13
N ASP A 32 37.13 24.10 16.74
CA ASP A 32 38.32 23.29 17.04
C ASP A 32 38.50 22.94 18.52
N ARG A 33 38.85 21.67 18.79
CA ARG A 33 39.66 21.29 19.95
C ARG A 33 40.79 20.35 19.50
N GLN A 34 41.99 20.93 19.51
CA GLN A 34 43.26 20.21 19.52
C GLN A 34 43.46 19.54 20.88
N GLY A 35 43.99 18.32 20.91
CA GLY A 35 44.40 17.69 22.16
C GLY A 35 44.87 16.23 22.07
N GLN A 36 46.19 16.07 22.02
CA GLN A 36 47.00 14.95 22.55
C GLN A 36 46.93 13.56 21.89
N GLN A 37 48.03 13.26 21.20
CA GLN A 37 48.52 11.92 20.89
C GLN A 37 48.93 11.18 22.17
N GLY A 38 48.49 9.93 22.32
CA GLY A 38 48.98 8.97 23.31
C GLY A 38 49.25 7.62 22.63
N GLN A 39 50.47 7.11 22.82
CA GLN A 39 50.95 5.83 22.32
C GLN A 39 50.33 4.62 23.03
N GLN A 40 50.44 3.47 22.36
CA GLN A 40 50.44 2.07 22.83
C GLN A 40 49.19 1.22 22.56
N GLY A 41 49.44 0.01 22.03
CA GLY A 41 48.48 -1.09 22.02
C GLY A 41 48.60 -2.01 20.81
N GLN A 42 49.65 -2.83 20.74
CA GLN A 42 49.74 -3.97 19.84
C GLN A 42 48.69 -5.04 20.20
N GLY A 43 48.10 -5.66 19.18
CA GLY A 43 47.61 -7.04 19.26
C GLY A 43 46.11 -7.25 19.53
N ARG A 44 45.31 -7.32 18.45
CA ARG A 44 44.20 -8.27 18.29
C ARG A 44 43.80 -8.33 16.81
N ARG A 45 43.87 -9.53 16.21
CA ARG A 45 43.34 -9.82 14.88
C ARG A 45 41.82 -9.58 14.92
N GLY A 46 41.36 -8.55 14.23
CA GLY A 46 39.93 -8.27 14.09
C GLY A 46 39.29 -9.25 13.12
N ALA A 47 38.16 -9.82 13.51
CA ALA A 47 37.24 -10.52 12.63
C ALA A 47 36.87 -9.62 11.45
N GLY A 48 36.91 -10.19 10.25
CA GLY A 48 36.86 -9.47 8.98
C GLY A 48 35.51 -8.81 8.75
N THR A 49 35.51 -7.47 8.73
CA THR A 49 34.46 -6.70 8.05
C THR A 49 34.68 -6.84 6.54
N GLY A 50 33.79 -7.56 5.86
CA GLY A 50 33.58 -7.55 4.40
C GLY A 50 34.83 -7.83 3.55
N ALA A 51 35.24 -9.10 3.44
CA ALA A 51 36.07 -9.51 2.31
C ALA A 51 35.23 -9.38 1.04
N ALA A 52 35.53 -8.41 0.18
CA ALA A 52 35.01 -8.37 -1.18
C ALA A 52 35.41 -9.67 -1.88
N GLN A 53 34.43 -10.52 -2.17
CA GLN A 53 34.67 -11.83 -2.76
C GLN A 53 35.17 -11.69 -4.19
N ASN A 54 36.03 -12.64 -4.58
CA ASN A 54 36.52 -12.82 -5.95
C ASN A 54 35.32 -12.79 -6.91
N GLY A 55 35.45 -12.10 -8.05
CA GLY A 55 34.39 -12.06 -9.06
C GLY A 55 33.99 -13.46 -9.55
N LEU A 56 32.92 -13.53 -10.34
CA LEU A 56 32.40 -14.78 -10.91
C LEU A 56 33.52 -15.74 -11.36
N PRO A 57 33.45 -17.04 -11.01
CA PRO A 57 34.40 -18.03 -11.53
C PRO A 57 34.53 -17.89 -13.05
N GLN A 58 35.78 -17.91 -13.54
CA GLN A 58 36.06 -17.66 -14.94
C GLN A 58 35.28 -18.66 -15.83
N GLY A 59 34.37 -18.14 -16.66
CA GLY A 59 33.55 -18.94 -17.58
C GLY A 59 32.14 -19.30 -17.08
N VAL A 60 31.71 -18.87 -15.88
CA VAL A 60 30.34 -19.08 -15.39
C VAL A 60 29.55 -17.78 -15.52
N SER A 61 28.44 -17.80 -16.26
CA SER A 61 27.52 -16.66 -16.34
C SER A 61 26.70 -16.53 -15.05
N ARG A 62 26.18 -15.33 -14.78
CA ARG A 62 25.28 -15.09 -13.63
C ARG A 62 24.06 -16.00 -13.68
N GLU A 63 23.50 -16.25 -14.85
CA GLU A 63 22.32 -17.08 -15.08
C GLU A 63 22.61 -18.57 -14.94
N GLN A 64 23.83 -19.02 -15.29
CA GLN A 64 24.25 -20.41 -15.05
C GLN A 64 24.39 -20.70 -13.56
N MET A 65 24.85 -19.70 -12.80
CA MET A 65 25.03 -19.79 -11.37
C MET A 65 23.72 -19.69 -10.60
N TRP A 66 22.89 -18.70 -10.97
CA TRP A 66 21.59 -18.42 -10.37
C TRP A 66 20.49 -18.83 -11.35
N TYR A 67 20.45 -20.11 -11.72
CA TYR A 67 19.43 -20.57 -12.64
C TYR A 67 18.03 -20.37 -12.06
N ALA A 68 17.10 -19.98 -12.92
CA ALA A 68 15.71 -19.77 -12.53
C ALA A 68 15.09 -21.08 -12.01
N PRO A 69 14.37 -21.05 -10.87
CA PRO A 69 13.65 -22.22 -10.37
C PRO A 69 12.65 -22.76 -11.40
N THR A 70 12.53 -24.08 -11.50
CA THR A 70 11.49 -24.70 -12.33
C THR A 70 10.13 -24.72 -11.62
N LYS A 71 9.06 -25.12 -12.33
CA LYS A 71 7.75 -25.33 -11.71
C LYS A 71 7.84 -26.39 -10.61
N GLU A 72 8.54 -27.49 -10.88
CA GLU A 72 8.77 -28.58 -9.95
C GLU A 72 9.57 -28.14 -8.71
N ASP A 73 10.46 -27.15 -8.86
CA ASP A 73 11.15 -26.55 -7.72
C ASP A 73 10.19 -25.76 -6.82
N TRP A 74 9.30 -24.95 -7.39
CA TRP A 74 8.29 -24.21 -6.64
C TRP A 74 7.24 -25.10 -5.96
N GLU A 75 6.95 -26.28 -6.52
CA GLU A 75 6.02 -27.27 -5.94
C GLU A 75 6.56 -27.94 -4.66
N LYS A 76 7.88 -28.05 -4.49
CA LYS A 76 8.49 -28.55 -3.25
C LYS A 76 8.13 -27.60 -2.11
N PRO A 77 7.94 -28.01 -0.85
CA PRO A 77 7.68 -27.07 0.24
C PRO A 77 8.95 -26.29 0.65
N CYS A 78 8.79 -25.07 1.16
CA CYS A 78 9.85 -24.38 1.89
C CYS A 78 10.15 -25.16 3.18
N LEU A 79 11.41 -25.53 3.39
CA LEU A 79 11.85 -26.36 4.52
C LEU A 79 12.41 -25.54 5.68
N ILE A 80 12.63 -24.25 5.49
CA ILE A 80 13.11 -23.35 6.55
C ILE A 80 11.91 -22.84 7.34
N GLN A 81 11.97 -23.01 8.66
CA GLN A 81 10.98 -22.49 9.57
C GLN A 81 11.34 -21.07 10.00
N PHE A 82 10.56 -20.10 9.55
CA PHE A 82 10.69 -18.69 9.91
C PHE A 82 9.72 -18.35 11.05
N GLN A 83 10.18 -17.54 12.01
CA GLN A 83 9.32 -16.96 13.02
C GLN A 83 8.45 -15.86 12.41
N ARG A 84 7.21 -15.74 12.89
CA ARG A 84 6.20 -14.80 12.36
C ARG A 84 6.50 -13.34 12.69
N THR A 85 7.15 -13.08 13.82
CA THR A 85 7.48 -11.72 14.28
C THR A 85 8.90 -11.64 14.80
N TRP A 86 9.45 -10.42 14.86
CA TRP A 86 10.76 -10.17 15.43
C TRP A 86 10.78 -10.43 16.94
N GLU A 87 9.71 -10.09 17.64
CA GLU A 87 9.56 -10.28 19.08
C GLU A 87 9.53 -11.76 19.45
N ASP A 88 8.83 -12.59 18.66
CA ASP A 88 8.84 -14.05 18.81
C ASP A 88 10.24 -14.62 18.56
N ALA A 89 10.95 -14.14 17.53
CA ALA A 89 12.32 -14.56 17.25
C ALA A 89 13.27 -14.27 18.41
N ILE A 90 13.19 -13.08 19.03
CA ILE A 90 13.95 -12.75 20.24
C ILE A 90 13.58 -13.66 21.40
N ALA A 91 12.28 -13.88 21.64
CA ALA A 91 11.81 -14.70 22.74
C ALA A 91 12.30 -16.16 22.60
N VAL A 92 12.19 -16.73 21.40
CA VAL A 92 12.68 -18.09 21.09
C VAL A 92 14.20 -18.15 21.20
N ALA A 93 14.92 -17.18 20.64
CA ALA A 93 16.39 -17.12 20.73
C ALA A 93 16.87 -17.05 22.19
N ARG A 94 16.18 -16.30 23.05
CA ARG A 94 16.45 -16.24 24.49
C ARG A 94 16.14 -17.55 25.21
N GLU A 95 15.02 -18.19 24.86
CA GLU A 95 14.62 -19.50 25.41
C GLU A 95 15.69 -20.54 25.06
N THR A 96 16.02 -20.69 23.78
CA THR A 96 16.88 -21.76 23.25
C THR A 96 18.38 -21.45 23.31
N GLY A 97 18.76 -20.18 23.52
CA GLY A 97 20.15 -19.73 23.38
C GLY A 97 20.69 -19.81 21.95
N LYS A 98 19.81 -19.88 20.94
CA LYS A 98 20.20 -19.92 19.51
C LYS A 98 20.35 -18.49 18.97
N PRO A 99 21.28 -18.24 18.03
CA PRO A 99 21.38 -16.94 17.37
C PRO A 99 20.22 -16.74 16.39
N ILE A 100 19.93 -15.49 16.03
CA ILE A 100 18.92 -15.16 15.02
C ILE A 100 19.58 -15.06 13.65
N LEU A 101 18.99 -15.68 12.64
CA LEU A 101 19.40 -15.54 11.24
C LEU A 101 18.34 -14.76 10.47
N ILE A 102 18.69 -13.54 10.05
CA ILE A 102 17.86 -12.70 9.19
C ILE A 102 18.15 -13.05 7.75
N CYS A 103 17.11 -13.41 7.00
CA CYS A 103 17.17 -13.61 5.56
C CYS A 103 16.40 -12.47 4.86
N VAL A 104 16.99 -11.84 3.86
CA VAL A 104 16.35 -10.78 3.06
C VAL A 104 16.23 -11.26 1.61
N ASN A 105 15.03 -11.14 1.02
CA ASN A 105 14.73 -11.61 -0.33
C ASN A 105 13.89 -10.56 -1.09
N MET A 106 14.20 -10.32 -2.36
CA MET A 106 13.47 -9.36 -3.21
C MET A 106 13.06 -10.02 -4.52
N ASP A 107 11.80 -9.83 -4.92
CA ASP A 107 11.28 -10.36 -6.17
C ASP A 107 12.00 -9.73 -7.37
N GLY A 108 12.20 -10.53 -8.42
CA GLY A 108 12.85 -10.09 -9.65
C GLY A 108 14.38 -10.01 -9.57
N GLU A 109 14.98 -10.19 -8.39
CA GLU A 109 16.42 -10.38 -8.25
C GLU A 109 16.76 -11.87 -8.40
N ILE A 110 17.60 -12.22 -9.38
CA ILE A 110 17.82 -13.61 -9.80
C ILE A 110 18.34 -14.53 -8.68
N ALA A 111 19.21 -14.03 -7.80
CA ALA A 111 19.72 -14.82 -6.69
C ALA A 111 18.63 -15.01 -5.62
N SER A 112 17.82 -14.00 -5.35
CA SER A 112 16.65 -14.07 -4.46
C SER A 112 15.61 -15.09 -4.96
N GLU A 113 15.30 -15.09 -6.25
CA GLU A 113 14.48 -16.12 -6.90
C GLU A 113 15.07 -17.52 -6.69
N HIS A 114 16.37 -17.66 -6.92
CA HIS A 114 17.08 -18.93 -6.75
C HIS A 114 17.05 -19.43 -5.29
N TYR A 115 17.21 -18.54 -4.31
CA TYR A 115 17.11 -18.91 -2.90
C TYR A 115 15.71 -19.39 -2.52
N ALA A 116 14.68 -18.62 -2.88
CA ALA A 116 13.29 -18.92 -2.52
C ALA A 116 12.72 -20.14 -3.26
N GLY A 117 13.08 -20.31 -4.52
CA GLY A 117 12.58 -21.41 -5.35
C GLY A 117 13.36 -22.71 -5.20
N ILE A 118 14.66 -22.66 -4.89
CA ILE A 118 15.50 -23.87 -4.86
C ILE A 118 16.11 -24.09 -3.47
N ARG A 119 16.90 -23.13 -2.98
CA ARG A 119 17.78 -23.38 -1.83
C ARG A 119 17.04 -23.57 -0.51
N TYR A 120 15.97 -22.83 -0.28
CA TYR A 120 15.15 -23.00 0.93
C TYR A 120 14.32 -24.29 0.92
N ARG A 121 14.32 -25.02 -0.20
CA ARG A 121 13.58 -26.28 -0.41
C ARG A 121 14.49 -27.51 -0.46
N GLN A 122 15.80 -27.30 -0.32
CA GLN A 122 16.82 -28.36 -0.31
C GLN A 122 17.05 -28.86 1.13
N PRO A 123 16.83 -30.16 1.45
CA PRO A 123 16.98 -30.68 2.81
C PRO A 123 18.36 -30.44 3.42
N GLU A 124 19.42 -30.63 2.63
CA GLU A 124 20.80 -30.42 3.04
C GLU A 124 21.12 -28.97 3.38
N LYS A 125 20.49 -28.02 2.68
CA LYS A 125 20.65 -26.59 2.95
C LYS A 125 19.79 -26.17 4.13
N ALA A 126 18.54 -26.62 4.21
CA ALA A 126 17.65 -26.35 5.34
C ALA A 126 18.26 -26.80 6.68
N LYS A 127 19.01 -27.91 6.70
CA LYS A 127 19.74 -28.38 7.88
C LYS A 127 20.74 -27.35 8.44
N LEU A 128 21.34 -26.52 7.58
CA LEU A 128 22.25 -25.44 8.01
C LEU A 128 21.52 -24.33 8.79
N TYR A 129 20.20 -24.20 8.62
CA TYR A 129 19.38 -23.19 9.30
C TYR A 129 18.84 -23.68 10.66
N GLU A 130 18.80 -25.00 10.91
CA GLU A 130 18.27 -25.58 12.16
C GLU A 130 18.92 -25.03 13.46
N PRO A 131 20.23 -24.70 13.50
CA PRO A 131 20.85 -24.11 14.68
C PRO A 131 20.42 -22.67 14.97
N TYR A 132 19.74 -22.00 14.04
CA TYR A 132 19.31 -20.62 14.13
C TYR A 132 17.83 -20.48 14.47
N VAL A 133 17.45 -19.30 14.98
CA VAL A 133 16.07 -18.81 14.92
C VAL A 133 15.96 -17.94 13.68
N CYS A 134 15.24 -18.41 12.65
CA CYS A 134 15.21 -17.73 11.36
C CYS A 134 14.06 -16.71 11.28
N VAL A 135 14.32 -15.58 10.62
CA VAL A 135 13.30 -14.61 10.21
C VAL A 135 13.49 -14.23 8.74
N MET A 136 12.39 -13.90 8.05
CA MET A 136 12.38 -13.54 6.63
C MET A 136 11.89 -12.11 6.44
N ALA A 137 12.65 -11.29 5.72
CA ALA A 137 12.29 -9.94 5.31
C ALA A 137 12.11 -9.86 3.80
N SER A 138 10.92 -9.46 3.35
CA SER A 138 10.66 -9.15 1.94
C SER A 138 9.49 -8.19 1.84
N VAL A 139 9.55 -7.22 0.91
CA VAL A 139 8.52 -6.18 0.74
C VAL A 139 7.45 -6.53 -0.28
N TYR A 140 7.57 -7.68 -0.95
CA TYR A 140 6.67 -8.09 -2.02
C TYR A 140 5.55 -9.00 -1.49
N ARG A 141 4.38 -8.92 -2.12
CA ARG A 141 3.21 -9.73 -1.74
C ARG A 141 2.93 -10.79 -2.81
N HIS A 142 2.90 -12.05 -2.41
CA HIS A 142 2.65 -13.21 -3.28
C HIS A 142 1.23 -13.79 -3.13
N THR A 143 0.60 -13.57 -1.99
CA THR A 143 -0.81 -13.90 -1.72
C THR A 143 -1.60 -12.62 -1.53
N ALA A 144 -2.81 -12.56 -2.08
CA ALA A 144 -3.64 -11.34 -2.04
C ALA A 144 -3.99 -10.91 -0.60
N ARG A 145 -4.08 -11.90 0.31
CA ARG A 145 -4.39 -11.75 1.72
C ARG A 145 -3.61 -12.77 2.55
N ASP A 146 -3.53 -12.52 3.86
CA ASP A 146 -2.76 -13.34 4.81
C ASP A 146 -3.60 -14.42 5.48
N HIS A 147 -4.93 -14.28 5.46
CA HIS A 147 -5.90 -15.20 6.03
C HIS A 147 -7.10 -15.37 5.12
N ASP A 148 -7.75 -16.53 5.17
CA ASP A 148 -9.03 -16.75 4.51
C ASP A 148 -10.22 -16.20 5.33
N HIS A 149 -11.44 -16.48 4.87
CA HIS A 149 -12.67 -16.00 5.50
C HIS A 149 -13.00 -16.69 6.83
N GLU A 150 -12.39 -17.84 7.13
CA GLU A 150 -12.52 -18.55 8.40
C GLU A 150 -11.35 -18.22 9.35
N GLY A 151 -10.52 -17.23 8.99
CA GLY A 151 -9.35 -16.85 9.76
C GLY A 151 -8.17 -17.82 9.65
N LYS A 152 -8.21 -18.80 8.74
CA LYS A 152 -7.07 -19.70 8.51
C LYS A 152 -5.97 -18.96 7.79
N ARG A 153 -4.74 -19.14 8.25
CA ARG A 153 -3.56 -18.54 7.62
C ARG A 153 -3.39 -19.02 6.19
N ILE A 154 -2.90 -18.14 5.34
CA ILE A 154 -2.44 -18.44 3.99
C ILE A 154 -0.92 -18.24 3.99
N PRO A 155 -0.15 -19.34 4.17
CA PRO A 155 1.30 -19.34 4.07
C PRO A 155 1.79 -18.67 2.78
N CYS A 156 2.86 -17.90 2.86
CA CYS A 156 3.50 -17.36 1.67
C CYS A 156 4.05 -18.53 0.84
N PRO A 157 3.72 -18.66 -0.46
CA PRO A 157 4.18 -19.78 -1.29
C PRO A 157 5.72 -19.81 -1.42
N ARG A 158 6.39 -18.67 -1.25
CA ARG A 158 7.87 -18.58 -1.30
C ARG A 158 8.54 -18.97 0.00
N PHE A 159 7.96 -18.61 1.15
CA PHE A 159 8.64 -18.69 2.45
C PHE A 159 7.99 -19.67 3.44
N GLY A 160 6.87 -20.30 3.09
CA GLY A 160 6.22 -21.34 3.87
C GLY A 160 5.62 -20.78 5.16
N SER A 161 6.19 -21.15 6.31
CA SER A 161 5.71 -20.87 7.67
C SER A 161 5.19 -19.45 8.00
N VAL A 162 5.59 -18.44 7.22
CA VAL A 162 5.14 -17.04 7.36
C VAL A 162 4.17 -16.61 6.27
N THR A 163 3.21 -15.73 6.58
CA THR A 163 2.35 -15.09 5.58
C THR A 163 3.08 -13.95 4.86
N CYS A 164 2.51 -13.42 3.79
CA CYS A 164 3.08 -12.25 3.12
C CYS A 164 3.13 -11.03 4.03
N GLY A 165 2.05 -10.75 4.76
CA GLY A 165 1.98 -9.66 5.72
C GLY A 165 3.05 -9.75 6.80
N GLU A 166 3.35 -10.95 7.32
CA GLU A 166 4.36 -11.14 8.37
C GLU A 166 5.78 -10.80 7.88
N HIS A 167 6.20 -11.33 6.73
CA HIS A 167 7.55 -11.04 6.21
C HIS A 167 7.69 -9.61 5.65
N ILE A 168 6.58 -8.96 5.30
CA ILE A 168 6.55 -7.52 4.97
C ILE A 168 6.62 -6.67 6.23
N ALA A 169 5.86 -7.02 7.27
CA ALA A 169 5.78 -6.25 8.51
C ALA A 169 7.11 -6.22 9.27
N ILE A 170 7.90 -7.28 9.17
CA ILE A 170 9.21 -7.37 9.83
C ILE A 170 10.30 -6.57 9.08
N GLU A 171 10.17 -6.33 7.77
CA GLU A 171 11.21 -5.64 6.99
C GLU A 171 11.56 -4.25 7.53
N PRO A 172 10.61 -3.35 7.85
CA PRO A 172 10.96 -2.02 8.37
C PRO A 172 11.73 -2.07 9.69
N VAL A 173 11.39 -3.02 10.56
CA VAL A 173 12.07 -3.23 11.84
C VAL A 173 13.51 -3.62 11.61
N LEU A 174 13.76 -4.53 10.66
CA LEU A 174 15.10 -4.99 10.30
C LEU A 174 15.87 -3.95 9.49
N TYR A 175 15.19 -3.18 8.66
CA TYR A 175 15.75 -2.09 7.88
C TYR A 175 16.37 -1.01 8.78
N GLU A 176 15.62 -0.58 9.80
CA GLU A 176 16.08 0.41 10.76
C GLU A 176 17.24 -0.12 11.64
N LYS A 177 17.19 -1.40 12.00
CA LYS A 177 18.16 -2.00 12.94
C LYS A 177 19.46 -2.47 12.29
N PHE A 178 19.39 -3.08 11.11
CA PHE A 178 20.48 -3.88 10.56
C PHE A 178 20.83 -3.55 9.09
N PHE A 179 19.99 -2.80 8.36
CA PHE A 179 20.22 -2.65 6.92
C PHE A 179 21.07 -1.42 6.53
N ASP A 180 21.48 -0.60 7.50
CA ASP A 180 22.26 0.64 7.27
C ASP A 180 21.62 1.59 6.24
N GLY A 181 20.28 1.60 6.19
CA GLY A 181 19.53 2.41 5.23
C GLY A 181 19.61 1.91 3.78
N LYS A 182 19.98 0.65 3.54
CA LYS A 182 20.11 0.07 2.19
C LYS A 182 19.30 -1.22 2.05
N ARG A 183 18.39 -1.28 1.08
CA ARG A 183 17.65 -2.50 0.73
C ARG A 183 18.44 -3.32 -0.28
N ILE A 184 19.36 -4.15 0.22
CA ILE A 184 20.16 -5.07 -0.60
C ILE A 184 19.65 -6.50 -0.36
N ALA A 185 19.43 -7.25 -1.44
CA ALA A 185 19.04 -8.65 -1.40
C ALA A 185 19.73 -9.44 -2.54
N PRO A 186 19.91 -10.77 -2.39
CA PRO A 186 19.72 -11.52 -1.14
C PRO A 186 20.75 -11.09 -0.08
N ARG A 187 20.37 -11.18 1.20
CA ARG A 187 21.23 -10.85 2.33
C ARG A 187 20.97 -11.77 3.51
N HIS A 188 22.02 -12.20 4.19
CA HIS A 188 21.96 -13.08 5.35
C HIS A 188 22.78 -12.49 6.50
N ILE A 189 22.12 -12.27 7.65
CA ILE A 189 22.73 -11.60 8.81
C ILE A 189 22.55 -12.49 10.03
N MET A 190 23.64 -12.82 10.73
CA MET A 190 23.58 -13.46 12.03
C MET A 190 23.63 -12.42 13.14
N VAL A 191 22.68 -12.49 14.06
CA VAL A 191 22.55 -11.60 15.21
C VAL A 191 22.56 -12.41 16.48
N GLU A 192 23.52 -12.13 17.35
CA GLU A 192 23.55 -12.65 18.72
C GLU A 192 22.65 -11.85 19.65
N LEU A 193 22.28 -12.46 20.77
CA LEU A 193 21.71 -11.72 21.90
C LEU A 193 22.80 -11.41 22.91
N ASP A 194 22.74 -10.21 23.49
CA ASP A 194 23.59 -9.83 24.62
C ASP A 194 23.17 -10.56 25.92
N GLU A 195 23.93 -10.35 26.99
CA GLU A 195 23.65 -10.92 28.32
C GLU A 195 22.27 -10.53 28.89
N ASN A 196 21.68 -9.43 28.40
CA ASN A 196 20.34 -8.97 28.77
C ASN A 196 19.25 -9.50 27.82
N GLY A 197 19.62 -10.38 26.88
CA GLY A 197 18.72 -10.94 25.89
C GLY A 197 18.21 -9.92 24.87
N ARG A 198 18.97 -8.85 24.61
CA ARG A 198 18.71 -7.85 23.57
C ARG A 198 19.55 -8.17 22.33
N PRO A 199 19.10 -7.83 21.11
CA PRO A 199 19.93 -7.99 19.92
C PRO A 199 21.26 -7.24 20.08
N ALA A 200 22.36 -7.98 19.99
CA ALA A 200 23.72 -7.47 20.03
C ALA A 200 24.14 -7.01 18.62
N LYS A 201 25.45 -6.85 18.41
CA LYS A 201 26.01 -6.54 17.10
C LYS A 201 25.83 -7.75 16.16
N GLU A 202 25.65 -7.48 14.87
CA GLU A 202 25.80 -8.47 13.80
C GLU A 202 27.17 -9.17 13.90
N GLU A 203 27.17 -10.50 13.86
CA GLU A 203 28.40 -11.31 13.83
C GLU A 203 28.94 -11.40 12.40
N TYR A 204 28.04 -11.61 11.45
CA TYR A 204 28.31 -11.47 10.03
C TYR A 204 27.11 -10.88 9.29
N ASP A 205 27.41 -10.33 8.12
CA ASP A 205 26.45 -9.80 7.17
C ASP A 205 26.94 -10.09 5.75
N VAL A 206 26.24 -10.98 5.06
CA VAL A 206 26.60 -11.45 3.71
C VAL A 206 25.60 -10.90 2.70
N TYR A 207 26.09 -10.07 1.78
CA TYR A 207 25.36 -9.55 0.62
C TYR A 207 26.32 -9.34 -0.56
N TYR A 208 25.79 -9.26 -1.79
CA TYR A 208 26.58 -9.25 -3.04
C TYR A 208 27.51 -10.47 -3.19
N ALA A 209 27.13 -11.61 -2.62
CA ALA A 209 27.86 -12.86 -2.85
C ALA A 209 27.72 -13.29 -4.31
N TRP A 210 28.85 -13.68 -4.91
CA TRP A 210 28.91 -14.17 -6.28
C TRP A 210 28.77 -15.68 -6.37
N ASP A 211 28.30 -16.37 -5.33
CA ASP A 211 28.04 -17.80 -5.34
C ASP A 211 27.21 -18.19 -4.09
N THR A 212 26.59 -19.37 -4.11
CA THR A 212 25.84 -19.88 -2.94
C THR A 212 26.74 -20.50 -1.87
N ASP A 213 27.90 -21.03 -2.25
CA ASP A 213 28.74 -21.81 -1.35
C ASP A 213 29.36 -20.92 -0.28
N SER A 214 29.75 -19.69 -0.63
CA SER A 214 30.30 -18.71 0.29
C SER A 214 29.25 -18.19 1.28
N VAL A 215 27.98 -18.07 0.87
CA VAL A 215 26.87 -17.77 1.78
C VAL A 215 26.67 -18.92 2.76
N PHE A 216 26.61 -20.17 2.27
CA PHE A 216 26.43 -21.34 3.14
C PHE A 216 27.65 -21.61 4.03
N ALA A 217 28.86 -21.29 3.57
CA ALA A 217 30.06 -21.32 4.39
C ALA A 217 29.94 -20.34 5.54
N ALA A 218 29.57 -19.07 5.29
CA ALA A 218 29.36 -18.10 6.37
C ALA A 218 28.27 -18.54 7.37
N ILE A 219 27.17 -19.13 6.89
CA ILE A 219 26.12 -19.69 7.76
C ILE A 219 26.64 -20.86 8.60
N SER A 220 27.45 -21.74 8.02
CA SER A 220 28.07 -22.87 8.73
C SER A 220 29.10 -22.37 9.77
N ASP A 221 30.00 -21.49 9.33
CA ASP A 221 31.11 -20.95 10.11
C ASP A 221 30.59 -20.18 11.33
N GLY A 222 29.54 -19.36 11.15
CA GLY A 222 28.90 -18.64 12.24
C GLY A 222 28.36 -19.52 13.38
N ILE A 223 28.04 -20.79 13.11
CA ILE A 223 27.70 -21.76 14.16
C ILE A 223 28.92 -22.50 14.68
N SER A 224 29.81 -22.97 13.81
CA SER A 224 30.98 -23.75 14.25
C SER A 224 31.98 -22.94 15.05
N GLU A 225 32.08 -21.64 14.78
CA GLU A 225 32.95 -20.71 15.51
C GLU A 225 32.27 -20.12 16.77
N ARG A 226 30.97 -20.41 16.95
CA ARG A 226 30.19 -19.87 18.06
C ARG A 226 30.63 -20.46 19.39
N THR A 227 30.94 -19.58 20.34
CA THR A 227 31.34 -19.98 21.70
C THR A 227 30.14 -20.30 22.60
N ILE A 228 28.98 -19.68 22.33
CA ILE A 228 27.74 -19.90 23.08
C ILE A 228 27.07 -21.18 22.57
N GLN A 229 26.91 -22.15 23.46
CA GLN A 229 26.20 -23.39 23.15
C GLN A 229 24.69 -23.22 23.36
N PRO A 230 23.84 -23.64 22.41
CA PRO A 230 22.41 -23.59 22.58
C PRO A 230 21.98 -24.52 23.73
N LYS A 231 20.93 -24.12 24.45
CA LYS A 231 20.36 -24.94 25.52
C LYS A 231 19.66 -26.16 24.89
N PRO A 232 19.92 -27.38 25.38
CA PRO A 232 19.16 -28.54 24.93
C PRO A 232 17.73 -28.43 25.46
N ILE A 233 16.81 -27.98 24.61
CA ILE A 233 15.37 -27.94 24.92
C ILE A 233 14.71 -29.12 24.24
N VAL A 234 14.26 -30.08 25.04
CA VAL A 234 13.42 -31.18 24.57
C VAL A 234 11.98 -30.66 24.50
N ARG A 235 11.58 -30.10 23.36
CA ARG A 235 10.21 -29.56 23.18
C ARG A 235 9.13 -30.65 23.10
N GLY A 236 9.52 -31.90 22.80
CA GLY A 236 8.60 -33.04 22.66
C GLY A 236 7.73 -33.30 23.89
N ASP A 237 8.19 -32.88 25.07
CA ASP A 237 7.54 -33.15 26.35
C ASP A 237 6.43 -32.13 26.71
N LYS A 238 6.35 -30.98 26.02
CA LYS A 238 5.27 -30.00 26.26
C LYS A 238 3.92 -30.58 25.85
N THR A 239 2.99 -30.66 26.79
CA THR A 239 1.58 -30.95 26.54
C THR A 239 1.00 -29.89 25.60
N LEU A 240 -0.12 -30.23 24.94
CA LEU A 240 -0.78 -29.31 24.01
C LEU A 240 -1.17 -27.98 24.68
N ILE A 241 -1.58 -28.01 25.96
CA ILE A 241 -1.93 -26.81 26.71
C ILE A 241 -0.70 -25.95 27.01
N GLU A 242 0.42 -26.56 27.40
CA GLU A 242 1.68 -25.83 27.62
C GLU A 242 2.21 -25.17 26.34
N ARG A 243 1.92 -25.75 25.17
CA ARG A 243 2.31 -25.17 23.88
C ARG A 243 1.56 -23.87 23.55
N VAL A 244 0.39 -23.63 24.16
CA VAL A 244 -0.38 -22.38 23.97
C VAL A 244 0.43 -21.16 24.43
N ALA A 245 1.26 -21.30 25.48
CA ALA A 245 2.11 -20.22 25.96
C ALA A 245 3.45 -20.08 25.18
N SER A 246 3.70 -20.94 24.19
CA SER A 246 4.96 -20.94 23.45
C SER A 246 5.00 -19.85 22.38
N ARG A 247 6.16 -19.19 22.27
CA ARG A 247 6.45 -18.21 21.20
C ARG A 247 7.02 -18.87 19.94
N ASP A 248 7.37 -20.14 20.00
CA ASP A 248 7.93 -20.87 18.86
C ASP A 248 6.84 -21.23 17.85
N ILE A 249 7.07 -20.84 16.61
CA ILE A 249 6.18 -21.17 15.49
C ILE A 249 5.78 -22.65 15.40
N LYS A 250 6.69 -23.59 15.68
CA LYS A 250 6.36 -25.03 15.61
C LYS A 250 5.30 -25.42 16.63
N ASP A 251 5.39 -24.88 17.84
CA ASP A 251 4.41 -25.13 18.90
C ASP A 251 3.05 -24.50 18.55
N ARG A 252 3.07 -23.29 17.97
CA ARG A 252 1.85 -22.60 17.51
C ARG A 252 1.12 -23.34 16.39
N GLU A 253 1.85 -23.83 15.39
CA GLU A 253 1.26 -24.65 14.31
C GLU A 253 0.59 -25.92 14.85
N VAL A 254 1.18 -26.56 15.87
CA VAL A 254 0.54 -27.71 16.54
C VAL A 254 -0.74 -27.30 17.27
N VAL A 255 -0.74 -26.17 17.98
CA VAL A 255 -1.92 -25.65 18.69
C VAL A 255 -3.04 -25.30 17.71
N GLU A 256 -2.72 -24.59 16.62
CA GLU A 256 -3.68 -24.20 15.57
C GLU A 256 -4.28 -25.43 14.88
N LYS A 257 -3.44 -26.42 14.55
CA LYS A 257 -3.91 -27.69 13.97
C LYS A 257 -4.84 -28.42 14.94
N ALA A 258 -4.47 -28.52 16.21
CA ALA A 258 -5.29 -29.19 17.22
C ALA A 258 -6.62 -28.46 17.47
N TYR A 259 -6.67 -27.13 17.34
CA TYR A 259 -7.91 -26.38 17.40
C TYR A 259 -8.84 -26.74 16.22
N LEU A 260 -8.30 -26.76 14.99
CA LEU A 260 -9.07 -27.10 13.80
C LEU A 260 -9.64 -28.53 13.84
N GLU A 261 -8.81 -29.50 14.23
CA GLU A 261 -9.16 -30.93 14.28
C GLU A 261 -9.93 -31.32 15.55
N GLY A 262 -9.86 -30.50 16.60
CA GLY A 262 -10.43 -30.79 17.92
C GLY A 262 -11.95 -30.64 18.00
N ASP A 263 -12.53 -31.29 19.01
CA ASP A 263 -13.92 -31.08 19.41
C ASP A 263 -14.12 -29.76 20.17
N ALA A 264 -15.38 -29.43 20.48
CA ALA A 264 -15.72 -28.18 21.16
C ALA A 264 -15.05 -28.04 22.54
N GLU A 265 -14.85 -29.15 23.27
CA GLU A 265 -14.21 -29.14 24.58
C GLU A 265 -12.71 -28.84 24.47
N LEU A 266 -12.01 -29.49 23.55
CA LEU A 266 -10.60 -29.20 23.29
C LEU A 266 -10.41 -27.76 22.81
N ARG A 267 -11.22 -27.31 21.84
CA ARG A 267 -11.18 -25.92 21.36
C ARG A 267 -11.35 -24.92 22.49
N ARG A 268 -12.33 -25.15 23.38
CA ARG A 268 -12.57 -24.30 24.55
C ARG A 268 -11.36 -24.28 25.49
N ARG A 269 -10.79 -25.45 25.83
CA ARG A 269 -9.61 -25.55 26.70
C ARG A 269 -8.40 -24.80 26.13
N LEU A 270 -8.18 -24.83 24.81
CA LEU A 270 -7.09 -24.08 24.17
C LEU A 270 -7.30 -22.57 24.30
N LEU A 271 -8.54 -22.09 24.13
CA LEU A 271 -8.87 -20.67 24.29
C LEU A 271 -8.79 -20.21 25.74
N ASP A 272 -9.26 -21.03 26.69
CA ASP A 272 -9.13 -20.74 28.12
C ASP A 272 -7.63 -20.67 28.52
N ALA A 273 -6.80 -21.59 28.02
CA ALA A 273 -5.35 -21.54 28.22
C ALA A 273 -4.71 -20.27 27.61
N ALA A 274 -5.19 -19.81 26.45
CA ALA A 274 -4.73 -18.55 25.86
C ALA A 274 -5.13 -17.34 26.73
N LYS A 275 -6.34 -17.35 27.29
CA LYS A 275 -6.85 -16.33 28.21
C LYS A 275 -6.03 -16.25 29.51
N GLU A 276 -5.59 -17.40 30.02
CA GLU A 276 -4.71 -17.49 31.21
C GLU A 276 -3.29 -17.00 30.93
N ASN A 277 -2.87 -16.93 29.66
CA ASN A 277 -1.53 -16.53 29.25
C ASN A 277 -1.52 -15.26 28.37
N PRO A 278 -2.01 -14.11 28.87
CA PRO A 278 -2.20 -12.89 28.07
C PRO A 278 -0.91 -12.33 27.46
N GLN A 279 0.25 -12.69 28.01
CA GLN A 279 1.57 -12.29 27.51
C GLN A 279 2.07 -13.14 26.34
N ALA A 280 1.45 -14.29 26.05
CA ALA A 280 1.90 -15.22 25.01
C ALA A 280 0.76 -15.85 24.21
N ALA A 281 -0.48 -15.39 24.42
CA ALA A 281 -1.68 -15.86 23.75
C ALA A 281 -1.46 -15.95 22.23
N PRO A 282 -1.67 -17.12 21.59
CA PRO A 282 -1.44 -17.27 20.16
C PRO A 282 -2.50 -16.50 19.37
N GLU A 283 -2.08 -15.42 18.73
CA GLU A 283 -2.95 -14.51 17.95
C GLU A 283 -3.77 -15.27 16.88
N GLU A 284 -3.16 -16.25 16.24
CA GLU A 284 -3.78 -17.06 15.19
C GLU A 284 -4.82 -18.05 15.73
N LEU A 285 -4.61 -18.60 16.94
CA LEU A 285 -5.63 -19.40 17.62
C LEU A 285 -6.87 -18.56 17.92
N LEU A 286 -6.66 -17.33 18.41
CA LEU A 286 -7.76 -16.41 18.71
C LEU A 286 -8.49 -15.98 17.42
N ARG A 287 -7.75 -15.71 16.34
CA ARG A 287 -8.32 -15.39 15.03
C ARG A 287 -9.19 -16.52 14.47
N LEU A 288 -8.70 -17.77 14.52
CA LEU A 288 -9.46 -18.95 14.09
C LEU A 288 -10.81 -19.08 14.83
N ALA A 289 -10.82 -18.77 16.12
CA ALA A 289 -12.04 -18.83 16.92
C ALA A 289 -13.00 -17.67 16.61
N ILE A 290 -12.49 -16.46 16.36
CA ILE A 290 -13.30 -15.27 16.07
C ILE A 290 -14.01 -15.38 14.72
N TYR A 291 -13.33 -15.93 13.72
CA TYR A 291 -13.87 -16.12 12.37
C TYR A 291 -14.47 -17.50 12.14
N GLY A 292 -14.46 -18.36 13.15
CA GLY A 292 -15.18 -19.63 13.15
C GLY A 292 -16.70 -19.45 13.24
N LEU A 293 -17.44 -20.55 13.07
CA LEU A 293 -18.91 -20.55 13.07
C LEU A 293 -19.53 -20.72 14.48
N ASP A 294 -18.71 -20.77 15.54
CA ASP A 294 -19.18 -20.97 16.92
C ASP A 294 -19.08 -19.66 17.71
N ASP A 295 -20.22 -18.98 17.87
CA ASP A 295 -20.33 -17.70 18.56
C ASP A 295 -19.81 -17.74 20.01
N LYS A 296 -19.95 -18.87 20.70
CA LYS A 296 -19.48 -19.02 22.09
C LYS A 296 -17.97 -19.08 22.15
N LEU A 297 -17.34 -19.81 21.22
CA LEU A 297 -15.88 -19.84 21.13
C LEU A 297 -15.33 -18.49 20.68
N ALA A 298 -16.01 -17.81 19.75
CA ALA A 298 -15.65 -16.47 19.31
C ALA A 298 -15.69 -15.46 20.47
N GLN A 299 -16.70 -15.54 21.34
CA GLN A 299 -16.78 -14.71 22.56
C GLN A 299 -15.61 -14.97 23.51
N VAL A 300 -15.25 -16.24 23.77
CA VAL A 300 -14.10 -16.58 24.63
C VAL A 300 -12.78 -16.06 24.03
N ALA A 301 -12.63 -16.11 22.71
CA ALA A 301 -11.46 -15.59 22.03
C ALA A 301 -11.37 -14.05 22.10
N ARG A 302 -12.50 -13.34 21.97
CA ARG A 302 -12.55 -11.87 22.16
C ARG A 302 -12.24 -11.47 23.61
N ASP A 303 -12.73 -12.23 24.58
CA ASP A 303 -12.37 -12.08 25.99
C ASP A 303 -10.85 -12.25 26.20
N ALA A 304 -10.25 -13.28 25.60
CA ALA A 304 -8.82 -13.51 25.68
C ALA A 304 -8.02 -12.38 25.01
N LEU A 305 -8.46 -11.88 23.85
CA LEU A 305 -7.87 -10.71 23.19
C LEU A 305 -7.97 -9.45 24.05
N ALA A 306 -9.11 -9.22 24.70
CA ALA A 306 -9.30 -8.06 25.57
C ALA A 306 -8.31 -8.06 26.76
N GLY A 307 -7.85 -9.24 27.19
CA GLY A 307 -6.81 -9.44 28.20
C GLY A 307 -5.38 -9.45 27.66
N ALA A 308 -5.17 -9.63 26.36
CA ALA A 308 -3.85 -9.82 25.75
C ALA A 308 -2.96 -8.56 25.86
N ASN A 309 -1.64 -8.78 25.93
CA ASN A 309 -0.64 -7.73 26.06
C ASN A 309 0.46 -7.79 24.96
N SER A 310 0.29 -8.65 23.94
CA SER A 310 1.22 -8.73 22.82
C SER A 310 1.00 -7.58 21.83
N ALA A 311 2.07 -7.15 21.15
CA ALA A 311 2.00 -6.14 20.10
C ALA A 311 1.15 -6.62 18.91
N GLY A 312 1.16 -7.91 18.57
CA GLY A 312 0.38 -8.46 17.46
C GLY A 312 -1.11 -8.60 17.75
N ALA A 313 -1.53 -8.61 19.03
CA ALA A 313 -2.95 -8.58 19.40
C ALA A 313 -3.67 -7.33 18.87
N VAL A 314 -2.95 -6.22 18.64
CA VAL A 314 -3.50 -4.97 18.12
C VAL A 314 -4.24 -5.17 16.80
N ASP A 315 -3.67 -5.95 15.89
CA ASP A 315 -4.27 -6.18 14.57
C ASP A 315 -5.46 -7.14 14.64
N VAL A 316 -5.36 -8.20 15.46
CA VAL A 316 -6.49 -9.12 15.68
C VAL A 316 -7.66 -8.43 16.38
N ILE A 317 -7.40 -7.53 17.34
CA ILE A 317 -8.45 -6.73 17.97
C ILE A 317 -9.13 -5.84 16.91
N ASN A 318 -8.36 -5.19 16.03
CA ASN A 318 -8.93 -4.36 14.98
C ASN A 318 -9.78 -5.16 13.97
N GLU A 319 -9.34 -6.37 13.64
CA GLU A 319 -10.09 -7.33 12.82
C GLU A 319 -11.41 -7.73 13.49
N ALA A 320 -11.36 -8.08 14.78
CA ALA A 320 -12.54 -8.45 15.57
C ALA A 320 -13.57 -7.31 15.68
N LEU A 321 -13.11 -6.05 15.71
CA LEU A 321 -13.98 -4.87 15.75
C LEU A 321 -14.72 -4.59 14.42
N ARG A 322 -14.43 -5.34 13.34
CA ARG A 322 -15.11 -5.18 12.04
C ARG A 322 -16.45 -5.91 11.95
N VAL A 323 -16.69 -6.88 12.83
CA VAL A 323 -17.96 -7.61 12.88
C VAL A 323 -18.92 -6.94 13.87
N PRO A 324 -20.24 -7.09 13.71
CA PRO A 324 -21.19 -6.65 14.73
C PRO A 324 -20.90 -7.35 16.07
N LEU A 325 -20.72 -6.57 17.14
CA LEU A 325 -20.44 -7.05 18.49
C LEU A 325 -21.44 -6.46 19.48
N GLU A 326 -21.62 -7.13 20.63
CA GLU A 326 -22.29 -6.52 21.77
C GLU A 326 -21.49 -5.30 22.24
N GLN A 327 -22.18 -4.26 22.73
CA GLN A 327 -21.54 -3.02 23.17
C GLN A 327 -20.51 -3.26 24.30
N SER A 328 -20.75 -4.25 25.16
CA SER A 328 -19.86 -4.65 26.24
C SER A 328 -18.54 -5.25 25.71
N GLU A 329 -18.62 -6.20 24.76
CA GLU A 329 -17.47 -6.81 24.09
C GLU A 329 -16.67 -5.77 23.29
N LYS A 330 -17.37 -4.93 22.51
CA LYS A 330 -16.75 -3.84 21.76
C LYS A 330 -15.98 -2.89 22.67
N GLY A 331 -16.61 -2.48 23.79
CA GLY A 331 -15.99 -1.63 24.79
C GLY A 331 -14.74 -2.25 25.41
N ALA A 332 -14.76 -3.56 25.71
CA ALA A 332 -13.61 -4.28 26.25
C ALA A 332 -12.43 -4.33 25.26
N LEU A 333 -12.69 -4.55 23.97
CA LEU A 333 -11.68 -4.54 22.92
C LEU A 333 -11.07 -3.13 22.70
N ILE A 334 -11.89 -2.08 22.72
CA ILE A 334 -11.40 -0.69 22.65
C ILE A 334 -10.54 -0.37 23.88
N ALA A 335 -10.96 -0.76 25.08
CA ALA A 335 -10.16 -0.58 26.30
C ALA A 335 -8.82 -1.34 26.24
N ALA A 336 -8.78 -2.50 25.57
CA ALA A 336 -7.53 -3.22 25.29
C ALA A 336 -6.61 -2.43 24.35
N LEU A 337 -7.14 -1.81 23.29
CA LEU A 337 -6.38 -0.92 22.41
C LEU A 337 -5.84 0.30 23.17
N GLU A 338 -6.62 0.90 24.07
CA GLU A 338 -6.15 2.01 24.92
C GLU A 338 -5.00 1.59 25.83
N ARG A 339 -5.12 0.40 26.45
CA ARG A 339 -4.07 -0.18 27.29
C ARG A 339 -2.78 -0.42 26.50
N LEU A 340 -2.88 -1.11 25.36
CA LEU A 340 -1.77 -1.37 24.44
C LEU A 340 -1.22 -0.08 23.82
N GLY A 341 -2.07 0.94 23.71
CA GLY A 341 -1.74 2.27 23.21
C GLY A 341 -0.62 2.94 23.99
N LYS A 342 -0.38 2.58 25.25
CA LYS A 342 0.75 3.09 26.04
C LYS A 342 2.09 2.86 25.34
N ASP A 343 2.27 1.68 24.74
CA ASP A 343 3.52 1.26 24.11
C ASP A 343 3.43 1.16 22.57
N SER A 344 2.21 1.18 22.01
CA SER A 344 1.97 1.07 20.56
C SER A 344 1.24 2.28 20.00
N ALA A 345 1.91 3.05 19.15
CA ALA A 345 1.29 4.16 18.43
C ALA A 345 0.09 3.71 17.57
N ARG A 346 0.17 2.50 16.99
CA ARG A 346 -0.93 1.91 16.20
C ARG A 346 -2.15 1.63 17.07
N ALA A 347 -1.96 1.01 18.25
CA ALA A 347 -3.06 0.73 19.17
C ALA A 347 -3.73 2.02 19.67
N ARG A 348 -2.93 3.05 19.99
CA ARG A 348 -3.42 4.38 20.37
C ARG A 348 -4.29 4.99 19.27
N THR A 349 -3.82 4.97 18.02
CA THR A 349 -4.61 5.43 16.87
C THR A 349 -5.92 4.66 16.74
N LEU A 350 -5.88 3.33 16.82
CA LEU A 350 -7.08 2.50 16.65
C LEU A 350 -8.12 2.71 17.77
N ALA A 351 -7.67 2.90 19.02
CA ALA A 351 -8.56 3.25 20.11
C ALA A 351 -9.31 4.57 19.84
N VAL A 352 -8.58 5.61 19.42
CA VAL A 352 -9.15 6.91 19.04
C VAL A 352 -10.11 6.78 17.86
N VAL A 353 -9.75 5.96 16.87
CA VAL A 353 -10.55 5.73 15.65
C VAL A 353 -11.89 5.08 15.97
N HIS A 354 -11.87 3.95 16.68
CA HIS A 354 -13.11 3.25 17.05
C HIS A 354 -13.96 4.07 18.02
N GLY A 355 -13.33 4.78 18.96
CA GLY A 355 -14.03 5.69 19.85
C GLY A 355 -14.62 6.93 19.17
N GLY A 356 -14.02 7.40 18.06
CA GLY A 356 -14.50 8.57 17.31
C GLY A 356 -15.56 8.25 16.26
N LEU A 357 -15.52 7.06 15.65
CA LEU A 357 -16.52 6.63 14.66
C LEU A 357 -17.85 6.19 15.29
N ASP A 358 -17.88 5.99 16.61
CA ASP A 358 -19.07 5.66 17.39
C ASP A 358 -19.77 6.89 17.99
N THR A 359 -19.15 8.06 17.92
CA THR A 359 -19.71 9.31 18.46
C THR A 359 -20.35 10.16 17.37
N ARG A 360 -21.32 11.00 17.75
CA ARG A 360 -21.88 12.05 16.87
C ARG A 360 -20.97 13.26 16.88
N SER A 361 -20.88 13.97 15.75
CA SER A 361 -20.18 15.26 15.70
C SER A 361 -20.98 16.30 16.47
N GLU A 362 -20.29 17.17 17.20
CA GLU A 362 -20.90 18.31 17.88
C GLU A 362 -21.13 19.49 16.92
N SER A 363 -20.35 19.58 15.84
CA SER A 363 -20.45 20.64 14.83
C SER A 363 -21.41 20.31 13.69
N ILE A 364 -21.74 19.03 13.47
CA ILE A 364 -22.48 18.59 12.26
C ILE A 364 -23.59 17.59 12.62
N ASP A 365 -24.84 18.01 12.42
CA ASP A 365 -26.01 17.14 12.47
C ASP A 365 -26.23 16.40 11.14
N VAL A 366 -25.58 15.25 11.01
CA VAL A 366 -25.68 14.42 9.79
C VAL A 366 -27.13 14.01 9.48
N ASP A 367 -27.96 13.78 10.50
CA ASP A 367 -29.34 13.34 10.32
C ASP A 367 -30.18 14.48 9.71
N ALA A 368 -30.05 15.71 10.24
CA ALA A 368 -30.72 16.90 9.72
C ALA A 368 -30.31 17.21 8.26
N TRP A 369 -29.00 17.19 7.98
CA TRP A 369 -28.48 17.41 6.62
C TRP A 369 -28.94 16.33 5.65
N SER A 370 -28.83 15.05 6.02
CA SER A 370 -29.23 13.93 5.16
C SER A 370 -30.72 13.99 4.85
N GLY A 371 -31.56 14.30 5.84
CA GLY A 371 -33.00 14.49 5.64
C GLY A 371 -33.33 15.64 4.69
N LYS A 372 -32.56 16.73 4.72
CA LYS A 372 -32.75 17.88 3.82
C LYS A 372 -32.25 17.62 2.40
N LEU A 373 -31.14 16.91 2.24
CA LEU A 373 -30.58 16.54 0.94
C LEU A 373 -31.41 15.45 0.24
N ALA A 374 -31.98 14.53 1.01
CA ALA A 374 -32.84 13.47 0.48
C ALA A 374 -34.08 14.05 -0.22
N GLY A 375 -34.14 13.89 -1.54
CA GLY A 375 -35.26 14.39 -2.36
C GLY A 375 -35.25 15.91 -2.58
N ALA A 376 -34.16 16.60 -2.24
CA ALA A 376 -34.01 18.01 -2.57
C ALA A 376 -34.06 18.23 -4.09
N SER A 377 -34.82 19.24 -4.51
CA SER A 377 -34.75 19.76 -5.88
C SER A 377 -33.65 20.81 -5.95
N TYR A 378 -32.66 20.58 -6.80
CA TYR A 378 -31.58 21.54 -7.03
C TYR A 378 -31.93 22.41 -8.23
N PRO A 379 -31.75 23.73 -8.16
CA PRO A 379 -31.94 24.57 -9.33
C PRO A 379 -30.96 24.14 -10.43
N ALA A 380 -31.43 24.16 -11.68
CA ALA A 380 -30.55 23.91 -12.81
C ALA A 380 -29.36 24.88 -12.76
N PRO A 381 -28.13 24.42 -13.03
CA PRO A 381 -26.97 25.30 -13.05
C PRO A 381 -27.21 26.48 -13.99
N GLN A 382 -27.03 27.71 -13.50
CA GLN A 382 -27.08 28.88 -14.37
C GLN A 382 -26.00 28.77 -15.45
N ASN A 383 -26.34 29.18 -16.68
CA ASN A 383 -25.37 29.24 -17.76
C ASN A 383 -24.38 30.39 -17.54
N TYR A 384 -23.25 30.35 -18.25
CA TYR A 384 -22.18 31.34 -18.16
C TYR A 384 -22.68 32.78 -18.37
N GLN A 385 -23.59 32.97 -19.33
CA GLN A 385 -24.11 34.29 -19.69
C GLN A 385 -24.95 34.90 -18.56
N ALA A 386 -25.88 34.13 -17.98
CA ALA A 386 -26.74 34.61 -16.89
C ALA A 386 -25.95 35.04 -15.65
N ILE A 387 -24.88 34.32 -15.31
CA ILE A 387 -23.99 34.68 -14.20
C ILE A 387 -23.23 35.96 -14.52
N THR A 388 -22.75 36.10 -15.75
CA THR A 388 -22.03 37.30 -16.23
C THR A 388 -22.93 38.54 -16.21
N GLU A 389 -24.18 38.40 -16.65
CA GLU A 389 -25.19 39.45 -16.60
C GLU A 389 -25.48 39.87 -15.15
N THR A 390 -25.69 38.88 -14.26
CA THR A 390 -25.87 39.12 -12.82
C THR A 390 -24.66 39.86 -12.22
N LEU A 391 -23.44 39.41 -12.53
CA LEU A 391 -22.22 40.05 -12.05
C LEU A 391 -22.13 41.50 -12.52
N THR A 392 -22.39 41.76 -13.81
CA THR A 392 -22.38 43.11 -14.39
C THR A 392 -23.40 44.03 -13.73
N GLU A 393 -24.61 43.52 -13.47
CA GLU A 393 -25.66 44.24 -12.75
C GLU A 393 -25.20 44.60 -11.33
N LYS A 394 -24.67 43.63 -10.56
CA LYS A 394 -24.22 43.85 -9.19
C LYS A 394 -22.99 44.75 -9.09
N GLU A 395 -22.08 44.71 -10.05
CA GLU A 395 -20.99 45.68 -10.16
C GLU A 395 -21.48 47.10 -10.46
N SER A 396 -22.55 47.23 -11.26
CA SER A 396 -23.22 48.51 -11.49
C SER A 396 -23.85 49.06 -10.21
N GLU A 397 -24.61 48.22 -9.50
CA GLU A 397 -25.23 48.56 -8.22
C GLU A 397 -24.18 48.93 -7.17
N SER A 398 -23.08 48.18 -7.09
CA SER A 398 -21.99 48.46 -6.15
C SER A 398 -21.27 49.78 -6.45
N ARG A 399 -21.18 50.18 -7.72
CA ARG A 399 -20.66 51.52 -8.07
C ARG A 399 -21.61 52.63 -7.64
N ALA A 400 -22.92 52.40 -7.73
CA ALA A 400 -23.94 53.34 -7.28
C ALA A 400 -24.03 53.42 -5.74
N ASN A 401 -23.80 52.30 -5.04
CA ASN A 401 -23.81 52.20 -3.59
C ASN A 401 -22.61 51.39 -3.05
N PRO A 402 -21.42 52.00 -2.95
CA PRO A 402 -20.19 51.29 -2.56
C PRO A 402 -20.18 50.73 -1.14
N ALA A 403 -21.05 51.24 -0.25
CA ALA A 403 -21.13 50.83 1.14
C ALA A 403 -22.10 49.64 1.37
N ASP A 404 -22.75 49.14 0.33
CA ASP A 404 -23.67 48.01 0.46
C ASP A 404 -22.93 46.66 0.53
N ALA A 405 -22.83 46.15 1.76
CA ALA A 405 -22.21 44.87 2.06
C ALA A 405 -22.91 43.68 1.35
N ALA A 406 -24.24 43.73 1.19
CA ALA A 406 -24.99 42.64 0.56
C ALA A 406 -24.68 42.56 -0.94
N THR A 407 -24.59 43.71 -1.61
CA THR A 407 -24.19 43.76 -3.02
C THR A 407 -22.76 43.25 -3.21
N LYS A 408 -21.81 43.58 -2.31
CA LYS A 408 -20.44 43.03 -2.35
C LYS A 408 -20.41 41.51 -2.21
N LEU A 409 -21.22 40.95 -1.32
CA LEU A 409 -21.34 39.50 -1.16
C LEU A 409 -21.88 38.84 -2.44
N GLN A 410 -22.89 39.43 -3.09
CA GLN A 410 -23.44 38.89 -4.34
C GLN A 410 -22.41 38.91 -5.48
N ILE A 411 -21.57 39.95 -5.56
CA ILE A 411 -20.42 39.99 -6.49
C ILE A 411 -19.44 38.85 -6.19
N ALA A 412 -19.14 38.60 -4.92
CA ALA A 412 -18.24 37.54 -4.51
C ALA A 412 -18.76 36.15 -4.91
N GLU A 413 -20.05 35.88 -4.66
CA GLU A 413 -20.72 34.63 -5.02
C GLU A 413 -20.79 34.44 -6.55
N ALA A 414 -21.09 35.50 -7.31
CA ALA A 414 -21.15 35.45 -8.76
C ALA A 414 -19.78 35.16 -9.40
N ASN A 415 -18.71 35.80 -8.91
CA ASN A 415 -17.35 35.50 -9.36
C ASN A 415 -16.95 34.04 -9.08
N LEU A 416 -17.27 33.53 -7.89
CA LEU A 416 -17.00 32.15 -7.53
C LEU A 416 -17.79 31.16 -8.39
N GLU A 417 -19.05 31.44 -8.69
CA GLU A 417 -19.87 30.57 -9.55
C GLU A 417 -19.41 30.62 -11.01
N LEU A 418 -18.91 31.76 -11.49
CA LEU A 418 -18.29 31.88 -12.81
C LEU A 418 -16.98 31.09 -12.90
N TRP A 419 -16.17 31.11 -11.83
CA TRP A 419 -14.93 30.31 -11.76
C TRP A 419 -15.19 28.82 -11.98
N ARG A 420 -16.32 28.30 -11.47
CA ARG A 420 -16.69 26.87 -11.57
C ARG A 420 -17.16 26.44 -12.96
N LYS A 421 -17.30 27.36 -13.92
CA LYS A 421 -17.80 27.04 -15.27
C LYS A 421 -16.70 26.48 -16.18
N PRO A 422 -16.95 25.39 -16.93
CA PRO A 422 -15.99 24.82 -17.87
C PRO A 422 -15.36 25.85 -18.83
N GLU A 423 -16.15 26.84 -19.27
CA GLU A 423 -15.75 27.91 -20.18
C GLU A 423 -14.59 28.75 -19.62
N THR A 424 -14.51 28.91 -18.30
CA THR A 424 -13.44 29.64 -17.62
C THR A 424 -12.08 28.93 -17.74
N TYR A 425 -12.08 27.62 -17.97
CA TYR A 425 -10.87 26.81 -18.09
C TYR A 425 -10.30 26.75 -19.52
N ALA A 426 -10.95 27.36 -20.51
CA ALA A 426 -10.52 27.35 -21.91
C ALA A 426 -9.32 28.28 -22.24
N GLY A 427 -8.81 29.04 -21.26
CA GLY A 427 -7.65 29.92 -21.42
C GLY A 427 -6.28 29.23 -21.27
N ARG A 428 -5.18 29.97 -21.52
CA ARG A 428 -3.81 29.50 -21.23
C ARG A 428 -3.72 29.06 -19.77
N ARG A 429 -3.30 27.81 -19.54
CA ARG A 429 -3.01 27.28 -18.21
C ARG A 429 -1.69 27.87 -17.72
N ILE A 430 -1.63 28.31 -16.47
CA ILE A 430 -0.36 28.60 -15.81
C ILE A 430 0.32 27.26 -15.54
N ARG A 431 1.61 27.15 -15.88
CA ARG A 431 2.42 25.97 -15.58
C ARG A 431 2.36 25.69 -14.07
N GLY A 432 1.77 24.54 -13.69
CA GLY A 432 1.77 24.03 -12.31
C GLY A 432 0.60 24.43 -11.40
N SER A 433 -0.36 25.28 -11.81
CA SER A 433 -1.46 25.71 -10.91
C SER A 433 -2.83 25.05 -11.16
N GLY A 434 -3.02 24.28 -12.23
CA GLY A 434 -4.32 23.66 -12.57
C GLY A 434 -5.44 24.65 -12.94
N VAL A 435 -5.26 25.96 -12.72
CA VAL A 435 -6.22 27.03 -13.01
C VAL A 435 -5.72 27.86 -14.20
N SER A 436 -6.64 28.30 -15.07
CA SER A 436 -6.32 29.26 -16.15
C SER A 436 -5.96 30.64 -15.56
N ASP A 437 -5.21 31.46 -16.30
CA ASP A 437 -4.94 32.86 -15.90
C ASP A 437 -6.24 33.60 -15.53
N PHE A 438 -7.29 33.38 -16.31
CA PHE A 438 -8.60 33.98 -16.10
C PHE A 438 -9.33 33.44 -14.87
N GLY A 439 -9.31 32.12 -14.65
CA GLY A 439 -9.92 31.51 -13.46
C GLY A 439 -9.27 31.98 -12.16
N ARG A 440 -7.96 32.23 -12.18
CA ARG A 440 -7.25 32.81 -11.02
C ARG A 440 -7.74 34.21 -10.69
N LEU A 441 -8.00 35.05 -11.69
CA LEU A 441 -8.52 36.41 -11.49
C LEU A 441 -9.90 36.39 -10.86
N LEU A 442 -10.81 35.53 -11.33
CA LEU A 442 -12.15 35.38 -10.74
C LEU A 442 -12.09 34.97 -9.27
N LEU A 443 -11.15 34.10 -8.89
CA LEU A 443 -10.93 33.74 -7.49
C LEU A 443 -10.39 34.90 -6.65
N ILE A 444 -9.48 35.72 -7.21
CA ILE A 444 -9.01 36.96 -6.56
C ILE A 444 -10.18 37.92 -6.34
N ASP A 445 -11.00 38.14 -7.38
CA ASP A 445 -12.14 39.03 -7.32
C ASP A 445 -13.19 38.53 -6.31
N ALA A 446 -13.46 37.22 -6.28
CA ALA A 446 -14.33 36.61 -5.28
C ALA A 446 -13.81 36.80 -3.86
N ARG A 447 -12.51 36.56 -3.63
CA ARG A 447 -11.85 36.74 -2.32
C ARG A 447 -11.94 38.20 -1.86
N ASP A 448 -11.56 39.13 -2.73
CA ASP A 448 -11.47 40.55 -2.40
C ASP A 448 -12.87 41.15 -2.17
N ALA A 449 -13.86 40.75 -2.97
CA ALA A 449 -15.26 41.15 -2.76
C ALA A 449 -15.84 40.59 -1.46
N ALA A 450 -15.52 39.33 -1.09
CA ALA A 450 -15.93 38.75 0.19
C ALA A 450 -15.31 39.48 1.38
N LEU A 451 -14.02 39.80 1.31
CA LEU A 451 -13.33 40.58 2.36
C LEU A 451 -13.91 42.00 2.51
N GLU A 452 -14.20 42.68 1.40
CA GLU A 452 -14.83 44.01 1.45
C GLU A 452 -16.27 43.93 1.98
N ALA A 453 -17.04 42.90 1.61
CA ALA A 453 -18.37 42.67 2.18
C ALA A 453 -18.30 42.54 3.72
N LYS A 454 -17.36 41.74 4.24
CA LYS A 454 -17.14 41.59 5.69
C LYS A 454 -16.75 42.91 6.36
N LYS A 455 -15.86 43.69 5.73
CA LYS A 455 -15.45 45.01 6.22
C LYS A 455 -16.59 46.02 6.27
N LEU A 456 -17.55 45.91 5.35
CA LEU A 456 -18.77 46.72 5.30
C LEU A 456 -19.89 46.21 6.24
N GLY A 457 -19.65 45.14 6.98
CA GLY A 457 -20.59 44.60 7.97
C GLY A 457 -21.49 43.47 7.46
N ALA A 458 -21.11 42.76 6.39
CA ALA A 458 -21.76 41.50 6.07
C ALA A 458 -21.48 40.49 7.19
N GLU A 459 -22.54 40.01 7.85
CA GLU A 459 -22.49 39.01 8.91
C GLU A 459 -22.91 37.63 8.40
N GLY A 460 -22.47 36.59 9.10
CA GLY A 460 -22.84 35.19 8.87
C GLY A 460 -21.96 34.45 7.84
N TRP A 461 -22.24 33.14 7.73
CA TRP A 461 -21.37 32.16 7.08
C TRP A 461 -21.12 32.37 5.58
N ARG A 462 -21.99 33.07 4.85
CA ARG A 462 -21.94 33.12 3.37
C ARG A 462 -20.67 33.79 2.84
N ALA A 463 -20.29 34.93 3.43
CA ALA A 463 -19.07 35.64 3.02
C ALA A 463 -17.82 34.80 3.31
N ASP A 464 -17.79 34.13 4.46
CA ASP A 464 -16.69 33.25 4.83
C ASP A 464 -16.63 31.97 3.99
N ALA A 465 -17.78 31.44 3.56
CA ALA A 465 -17.82 30.30 2.65
C ALA A 465 -17.20 30.65 1.29
N VAL A 466 -17.55 31.80 0.71
CA VAL A 466 -16.92 32.28 -0.52
C VAL A 466 -15.42 32.50 -0.31
N LEU A 467 -15.05 33.14 0.79
CA LEU A 467 -13.65 33.41 1.13
C LEU A 467 -12.83 32.12 1.27
N ALA A 468 -13.32 31.12 2.01
CA ALA A 468 -12.64 29.85 2.20
C ALA A 468 -12.39 29.13 0.87
N ILE A 469 -13.42 29.02 0.02
CA ILE A 469 -13.33 28.34 -1.27
C ILE A 469 -12.40 29.11 -2.23
N ALA A 470 -12.48 30.45 -2.23
CA ALA A 470 -11.60 31.28 -3.05
C ALA A 470 -10.13 31.14 -2.64
N LEU A 471 -9.85 31.14 -1.34
CA LEU A 471 -8.50 30.93 -0.79
C LEU A 471 -7.94 29.55 -1.18
N ASP A 472 -8.76 28.50 -1.09
CA ASP A 472 -8.34 27.16 -1.50
C ASP A 472 -8.00 27.09 -2.99
N GLY A 473 -8.88 27.63 -3.84
CA GLY A 473 -8.64 27.72 -5.30
C GLY A 473 -7.40 28.52 -5.68
N LEU A 474 -6.98 29.48 -4.84
CA LEU A 474 -5.75 30.27 -5.02
C LEU A 474 -4.48 29.56 -4.50
N GLY A 475 -4.62 28.40 -3.86
CA GLY A 475 -3.54 27.67 -3.22
C GLY A 475 -3.19 28.14 -1.80
N GLU A 476 -3.96 29.06 -1.22
CA GLU A 476 -3.79 29.58 0.15
C GLU A 476 -4.43 28.64 1.20
N ARG A 477 -4.15 27.33 1.09
CA ARG A 477 -4.88 26.26 1.80
C ARG A 477 -4.96 26.44 3.31
N GLN A 478 -3.87 26.86 3.96
CA GLN A 478 -3.86 27.03 5.42
C GLN A 478 -4.89 28.07 5.87
N ARG A 479 -5.01 29.19 5.14
CA ARG A 479 -6.00 30.23 5.43
C ARG A 479 -7.41 29.74 5.10
N ALA A 480 -7.58 29.00 4.01
CA ALA A 480 -8.87 28.40 3.67
C ALA A 480 -9.38 27.48 4.79
N TYR A 481 -8.50 26.65 5.36
CA TYR A 481 -8.82 25.76 6.48
C TYR A 481 -9.19 26.53 7.75
N GLU A 482 -8.46 27.59 8.08
CA GLU A 482 -8.77 28.45 9.24
C GLU A 482 -10.16 29.07 9.13
N VAL A 483 -10.50 29.60 7.94
CA VAL A 483 -11.83 30.15 7.67
C VAL A 483 -12.90 29.05 7.73
N ALA A 484 -12.68 27.90 7.09
CA ALA A 484 -13.64 26.79 7.08
C ALA A 484 -13.93 26.24 8.50
N ILE A 485 -12.89 26.10 9.34
CA ILE A 485 -13.05 25.68 10.74
C ILE A 485 -13.84 26.71 11.54
N ALA A 486 -13.61 28.00 11.35
CA ALA A 486 -14.36 29.04 12.06
C ALA A 486 -15.82 29.14 11.59
N THR A 487 -16.10 28.77 10.33
CA THR A 487 -17.42 28.94 9.71
C THR A 487 -18.36 27.76 9.95
N VAL A 488 -17.83 26.55 10.21
CA VAL A 488 -18.66 25.33 10.24
C VAL A 488 -19.80 25.40 11.26
N ASP A 489 -19.56 25.99 12.42
CA ASP A 489 -20.56 26.11 13.50
C ASP A 489 -21.60 27.22 13.21
N GLU A 490 -21.34 28.09 12.23
CA GLU A 490 -22.29 29.13 11.76
C GLU A 490 -23.14 28.68 10.57
N LEU A 491 -22.85 27.50 9.99
CA LEU A 491 -23.65 26.96 8.92
C LEU A 491 -25.08 26.66 9.42
N PRO A 492 -26.10 26.87 8.60
CA PRO A 492 -27.46 26.51 8.97
C PRO A 492 -27.55 25.00 9.20
N GLU A 493 -28.36 24.57 10.17
CA GLU A 493 -28.49 23.17 10.62
C GLU A 493 -28.76 22.18 9.49
N ALA A 494 -29.38 22.62 8.38
CA ALA A 494 -29.39 21.91 7.11
C ALA A 494 -29.65 22.86 5.93
N THR A 495 -28.82 22.79 4.87
CA THR A 495 -29.02 23.55 3.63
C THR A 495 -28.65 22.73 2.40
N THR A 496 -29.17 23.13 1.23
CA THR A 496 -28.78 22.58 -0.08
C THR A 496 -27.77 23.48 -0.79
N ASP A 497 -27.26 24.50 -0.10
CA ASP A 497 -26.35 25.48 -0.67
C ASP A 497 -24.97 24.87 -0.97
N LYS A 498 -24.49 25.08 -2.20
CA LYS A 498 -23.23 24.53 -2.71
C LYS A 498 -21.99 25.07 -1.98
N ASN A 499 -22.01 26.33 -1.53
CA ASN A 499 -20.89 26.92 -0.80
C ASN A 499 -20.83 26.37 0.62
N ALA A 500 -21.97 26.12 1.27
CA ALA A 500 -22.00 25.44 2.57
C ALA A 500 -21.40 24.02 2.47
N ILE A 501 -21.78 23.24 1.45
CA ILE A 501 -21.18 21.93 1.18
C ILE A 501 -19.66 22.04 0.89
N GLY A 502 -19.24 23.08 0.16
CA GLY A 502 -17.83 23.37 -0.07
C GLY A 502 -17.03 23.62 1.22
N VAL A 503 -17.61 24.39 2.15
CA VAL A 503 -17.02 24.61 3.48
C VAL A 503 -16.89 23.31 4.26
N LEU A 504 -17.92 22.44 4.26
CA LEU A 504 -17.85 21.13 4.89
C LEU A 504 -16.71 20.27 4.32
N GLY A 505 -16.49 20.31 3.00
CA GLY A 505 -15.37 19.64 2.35
C GLY A 505 -14.00 20.14 2.84
N LEU A 506 -13.81 21.47 2.88
CA LEU A 506 -12.58 22.09 3.39
C LEU A 506 -12.36 21.84 4.87
N PHE A 507 -13.43 21.84 5.68
CA PHE A 507 -13.39 21.52 7.09
C PHE A 507 -12.95 20.07 7.33
N ALA A 508 -13.52 19.11 6.59
CA ALA A 508 -13.11 17.71 6.66
C ALA A 508 -11.64 17.53 6.26
N GLU A 509 -11.21 18.21 5.19
CA GLU A 509 -9.81 18.17 4.77
C GLU A 509 -8.86 18.76 5.82
N ALA A 510 -9.22 19.89 6.43
CA ALA A 510 -8.45 20.50 7.50
C ALA A 510 -8.27 19.56 8.69
N ARG A 511 -9.36 18.92 9.16
CA ARG A 511 -9.33 17.93 10.24
C ARG A 511 -8.50 16.71 9.87
N ARG A 512 -8.66 16.17 8.66
CA ARG A 512 -7.86 15.05 8.15
C ARG A 512 -6.36 15.37 8.16
N ASN A 513 -5.97 16.54 7.66
CA ASN A 513 -4.58 16.95 7.61
C ASN A 513 -3.99 17.12 9.02
N ALA A 514 -4.77 17.68 9.96
CA ALA A 514 -4.36 17.77 11.37
C ALA A 514 -4.13 16.38 12.01
N ILE A 515 -4.95 15.38 11.68
CA ILE A 515 -4.75 13.99 12.11
C ILE A 515 -3.44 13.43 11.54
N TYR A 516 -3.20 13.59 10.24
CA TYR A 516 -1.97 13.11 9.59
C TYR A 516 -0.72 13.76 10.15
N ASP A 517 -0.76 15.08 10.39
CA ASP A 517 0.35 15.81 11.00
C ASP A 517 0.61 15.36 12.43
N ALA A 518 -0.44 15.13 13.23
CA ALA A 518 -0.30 14.59 14.58
C ALA A 518 0.34 13.19 14.56
N ILE A 519 -0.13 12.29 13.70
CA ILE A 519 0.43 10.94 13.57
C ILE A 519 1.89 10.98 13.13
N ARG A 520 2.23 11.79 12.11
CA ARG A 520 3.61 11.96 11.64
C ARG A 520 4.51 12.53 12.74
N ALA A 521 3.99 13.49 13.50
CA ALA A 521 4.67 14.09 14.65
C ALA A 521 4.67 13.21 15.91
N LYS A 522 4.03 12.02 15.88
CA LYS A 522 3.83 11.12 17.02
C LYS A 522 3.16 11.82 18.22
N LYS A 523 2.22 12.72 17.94
CA LYS A 523 1.43 13.46 18.92
C LYS A 523 0.04 12.85 19.05
N ASP A 524 -0.54 13.03 20.23
CA ASP A 524 -1.96 12.71 20.47
C ASP A 524 -2.84 13.66 19.65
N TRP A 525 -4.01 13.17 19.26
CA TRP A 525 -5.03 13.92 18.51
C TRP A 525 -6.42 13.55 19.01
N SER A 526 -7.37 14.49 18.88
CA SER A 526 -8.72 14.31 19.41
C SER A 526 -9.55 13.36 18.55
N LYS A 527 -10.25 12.41 19.17
CA LYS A 527 -11.24 11.56 18.46
C LYS A 527 -12.32 12.38 17.74
N SER A 528 -12.68 13.56 18.27
CA SER A 528 -13.66 14.45 17.65
C SER A 528 -13.23 14.90 16.25
N TRP A 529 -11.93 14.98 15.96
CA TRP A 529 -11.46 15.32 14.62
C TRP A 529 -11.87 14.27 13.59
N LEU A 530 -11.79 12.98 13.93
CA LEU A 530 -12.26 11.92 13.02
C LEU A 530 -13.78 11.90 12.93
N THR A 531 -14.47 12.12 14.05
CA THR A 531 -15.93 12.26 14.06
C THR A 531 -16.38 13.35 13.09
N ASP A 532 -15.73 14.51 13.15
CA ASP A 532 -15.97 15.65 12.26
C ASP A 532 -15.68 15.32 10.79
N VAL A 533 -14.52 14.71 10.50
CA VAL A 533 -14.19 14.25 9.13
C VAL A 533 -15.28 13.33 8.60
N HIS A 534 -15.67 12.32 9.39
CA HIS A 534 -16.65 11.33 8.95
C HIS A 534 -18.04 11.94 8.76
N ALA A 535 -18.46 12.83 9.66
CA ALA A 535 -19.74 13.52 9.60
C ALA A 535 -19.81 14.47 8.40
N ALA A 536 -18.83 15.36 8.25
CA ALA A 536 -18.72 16.29 7.14
C ALA A 536 -18.71 15.57 5.79
N MET A 537 -17.85 14.54 5.65
CA MET A 537 -17.79 13.78 4.40
C MET A 537 -19.06 12.99 4.14
N SER A 538 -19.78 12.52 5.16
CA SER A 538 -21.08 11.85 4.95
C SER A 538 -22.10 12.80 4.34
N VAL A 539 -22.13 14.05 4.79
CA VAL A 539 -22.99 15.11 4.22
C VAL A 539 -22.54 15.48 2.80
N VAL A 540 -21.25 15.74 2.61
CA VAL A 540 -20.68 16.11 1.31
C VAL A 540 -20.99 15.04 0.27
N LEU A 541 -20.74 13.76 0.58
CA LEU A 541 -20.95 12.63 -0.33
C LEU A 541 -22.41 12.29 -0.59
N ALA A 542 -23.34 12.76 0.24
CA ALA A 542 -24.78 12.67 -0.01
C ALA A 542 -25.31 13.80 -0.92
N SER A 543 -24.50 14.85 -1.15
CA SER A 543 -24.88 15.98 -1.99
C SER A 543 -24.61 15.71 -3.48
N PRO A 544 -25.31 16.37 -4.41
CA PRO A 544 -25.00 16.30 -5.85
C PRO A 544 -23.71 17.05 -6.22
N PHE A 545 -23.07 17.73 -5.27
CA PHE A 545 -21.82 18.46 -5.47
C PHE A 545 -20.58 17.65 -5.07
N ALA A 546 -20.77 16.42 -4.59
CA ALA A 546 -19.71 15.49 -4.29
C ALA A 546 -18.82 15.21 -5.51
N THR A 547 -17.55 14.94 -5.28
CA THR A 547 -16.62 14.50 -6.34
C THR A 547 -16.06 13.11 -6.05
N ALA A 548 -15.60 12.43 -7.09
CA ALA A 548 -14.89 11.16 -6.94
C ALA A 548 -13.63 11.30 -6.06
N ASP A 549 -12.91 12.41 -6.16
CA ASP A 549 -11.72 12.66 -5.34
C ASP A 549 -12.05 12.76 -3.85
N GLN A 550 -13.22 13.33 -3.50
CA GLN A 550 -13.71 13.37 -2.13
C GLN A 550 -14.05 11.98 -1.59
N VAL A 551 -14.62 11.10 -2.43
CA VAL A 551 -14.84 9.69 -2.07
C VAL A 551 -13.52 9.01 -1.75
N VAL A 552 -12.54 9.11 -2.66
CA VAL A 552 -11.22 8.47 -2.52
C VAL A 552 -10.48 9.04 -1.32
N ALA A 553 -10.50 10.35 -1.12
CA ALA A 553 -9.93 11.02 0.05
C ALA A 553 -10.48 10.50 1.39
N HIS A 554 -11.80 10.30 1.48
CA HIS A 554 -12.44 9.78 2.69
C HIS A 554 -12.15 8.30 2.89
N TYR A 555 -12.22 7.50 1.81
CA TYR A 555 -11.83 6.10 1.81
C TYR A 555 -10.38 5.91 2.29
N ASP A 556 -9.43 6.62 1.67
CA ASP A 556 -8.00 6.52 1.95
C ASP A 556 -7.71 6.95 3.40
N CYS A 557 -8.40 7.98 3.91
CA CYS A 557 -8.29 8.39 5.32
C CYS A 557 -8.73 7.28 6.29
N LEU A 558 -9.93 6.72 6.06
CA LEU A 558 -10.44 5.63 6.91
C LEU A 558 -9.57 4.38 6.82
N LYS A 559 -9.10 4.02 5.62
CA LYS A 559 -8.21 2.88 5.40
C LYS A 559 -6.86 3.08 6.09
N PHE A 560 -6.26 4.27 5.96
CA PHE A 560 -5.01 4.63 6.63
C PHE A 560 -5.12 4.52 8.16
N LEU A 561 -6.26 4.97 8.70
CA LEU A 561 -6.56 4.90 10.13
C LEU A 561 -6.97 3.50 10.62
N GLY A 562 -7.09 2.51 9.72
CA GLY A 562 -7.42 1.13 10.06
C GLY A 562 -8.92 0.83 10.18
N ALA A 563 -9.80 1.79 9.85
CA ALA A 563 -11.25 1.67 9.84
C ALA A 563 -11.79 1.01 8.55
N ALA A 564 -11.29 -0.18 8.24
CA ALA A 564 -11.54 -0.85 6.95
C ALA A 564 -13.03 -1.02 6.63
N GLU A 565 -13.86 -1.45 7.58
CA GLU A 565 -15.30 -1.65 7.35
C GLU A 565 -16.01 -0.35 6.91
N LYS A 566 -15.71 0.77 7.57
CA LYS A 566 -16.27 2.08 7.20
C LYS A 566 -15.72 2.55 5.86
N ALA A 567 -14.43 2.31 5.60
CA ALA A 567 -13.81 2.60 4.31
C ALA A 567 -14.53 1.84 3.18
N SER A 568 -14.74 0.53 3.31
CA SER A 568 -15.42 -0.29 2.29
C SER A 568 -16.87 0.17 2.05
N LYS A 569 -17.58 0.64 3.11
CA LYS A 569 -18.91 1.26 2.96
C LYS A 569 -18.88 2.58 2.17
N VAL A 570 -17.89 3.44 2.42
CA VAL A 570 -17.70 4.69 1.66
C VAL A 570 -17.41 4.37 0.19
N LEU A 571 -16.56 3.37 -0.05
CA LEU A 571 -16.17 2.98 -1.40
C LEU A 571 -17.32 2.32 -2.19
N ALA A 572 -18.13 1.48 -1.53
CA ALA A 572 -19.32 0.89 -2.15
C ALA A 572 -20.32 1.97 -2.60
N LYS A 573 -20.61 2.95 -1.73
CA LYS A 573 -21.42 4.13 -2.10
C LYS A 573 -20.75 4.95 -3.21
N GLY A 574 -19.43 5.09 -3.15
CA GLY A 574 -18.63 5.77 -4.17
C GLY A 574 -18.80 5.16 -5.56
N ILE A 575 -18.80 3.83 -5.66
CA ILE A 575 -19.03 3.11 -6.92
C ILE A 575 -20.46 3.34 -7.43
N GLU A 576 -21.45 3.44 -6.55
CA GLU A 576 -22.84 3.74 -6.95
C GLU A 576 -22.99 5.19 -7.45
N SER A 577 -22.36 6.16 -6.77
CA SER A 577 -22.45 7.57 -7.13
C SER A 577 -21.57 7.98 -8.30
N PHE A 578 -20.43 7.30 -8.50
CA PHE A 578 -19.44 7.62 -9.53
C PHE A 578 -19.02 6.36 -10.29
N PRO A 579 -19.96 5.70 -10.99
CA PRO A 579 -19.74 4.38 -11.57
C PRO A 579 -18.84 4.40 -12.82
N SER A 580 -18.49 5.61 -13.29
CA SER A 580 -17.57 5.87 -14.41
C SER A 580 -16.21 6.40 -13.96
N SER A 581 -15.93 6.47 -12.65
CA SER A 581 -14.73 7.11 -12.13
C SER A 581 -13.53 6.14 -12.04
N PRO A 582 -12.43 6.39 -12.78
CA PRO A 582 -11.26 5.51 -12.73
C PRO A 582 -10.61 5.42 -11.36
N VAL A 583 -10.56 6.54 -10.62
CA VAL A 583 -9.92 6.61 -9.30
C VAL A 583 -10.71 5.86 -8.23
N VAL A 584 -12.05 5.83 -8.33
CA VAL A 584 -12.90 5.05 -7.43
C VAL A 584 -12.76 3.56 -7.75
N HIS A 585 -12.76 3.18 -9.02
CA HIS A 585 -12.54 1.79 -9.42
C HIS A 585 -11.17 1.26 -9.04
N ASP A 586 -10.12 2.10 -9.06
CA ASP A 586 -8.79 1.72 -8.59
C ASP A 586 -8.77 1.29 -7.11
N ARG A 587 -9.39 2.09 -6.24
CA ARG A 587 -9.56 1.72 -4.83
C ARG A 587 -10.45 0.50 -4.65
N PHE A 588 -11.50 0.37 -5.46
CA PHE A 588 -12.43 -0.76 -5.38
C PHE A 588 -11.76 -2.09 -5.71
N ARG A 589 -10.99 -2.15 -6.81
CA ARG A 589 -10.20 -3.34 -7.16
C ARG A 589 -9.23 -3.71 -6.04
N THR A 590 -8.48 -2.73 -5.54
CA THR A 590 -7.52 -2.92 -4.47
C THR A 590 -8.19 -3.47 -3.20
N SER A 591 -9.30 -2.86 -2.77
CA SER A 591 -10.07 -3.32 -1.60
C SER A 591 -10.59 -4.74 -1.77
N ILE A 592 -11.14 -5.09 -2.94
CA ILE A 592 -11.62 -6.46 -3.19
C ILE A 592 -10.47 -7.47 -3.15
N LEU A 593 -9.34 -7.16 -3.78
CA LEU A 593 -8.16 -8.04 -3.78
C LEU A 593 -7.66 -8.29 -2.35
N GLU A 594 -7.53 -7.24 -1.55
CA GLU A 594 -7.06 -7.34 -0.17
C GLU A 594 -8.05 -8.10 0.74
N GLU A 595 -9.36 -7.89 0.57
CA GLU A 595 -10.37 -8.42 1.50
C GLU A 595 -10.90 -9.79 1.08
N ARG A 596 -11.14 -9.98 -0.22
CA ARG A 596 -11.89 -11.11 -0.76
C ARG A 596 -11.06 -11.96 -1.74
N GLY A 597 -9.90 -11.45 -2.16
CA GLY A 597 -8.99 -12.16 -3.04
C GLY A 597 -9.38 -12.08 -4.51
N LEU A 598 -8.69 -12.90 -5.30
CA LEU A 598 -8.69 -12.87 -6.76
C LEU A 598 -10.06 -13.23 -7.36
N ASP A 599 -10.64 -14.36 -6.94
CA ASP A 599 -11.90 -14.87 -7.52
C ASP A 599 -13.07 -13.89 -7.31
N ALA A 600 -13.02 -13.16 -6.18
CA ALA A 600 -14.02 -12.15 -5.86
C ALA A 600 -13.89 -10.88 -6.72
N LEU A 601 -12.71 -10.60 -7.27
CA LEU A 601 -12.46 -9.42 -8.10
C LEU A 601 -13.28 -9.47 -9.38
N GLU A 602 -13.09 -10.50 -10.19
CA GLU A 602 -13.83 -10.65 -11.45
C GLU A 602 -15.33 -10.81 -11.19
N THR A 603 -15.70 -11.64 -10.19
CA THR A 603 -17.09 -11.84 -9.77
C THR A 603 -17.79 -10.53 -9.39
N ALA A 604 -17.09 -9.58 -8.76
CA ALA A 604 -17.69 -8.30 -8.39
C ALA A 604 -18.05 -7.46 -9.62
N TYR A 605 -17.18 -7.42 -10.63
CA TYR A 605 -17.43 -6.69 -11.87
C TYR A 605 -18.52 -7.33 -12.72
N GLU A 606 -18.55 -8.66 -12.82
CA GLU A 606 -19.63 -9.39 -13.51
C GLU A 606 -21.00 -9.09 -12.90
N ARG A 607 -21.10 -9.03 -11.57
CA ARG A 607 -22.34 -8.64 -10.88
C ARG A 607 -22.75 -7.20 -11.16
N MET A 608 -21.80 -6.31 -11.40
CA MET A 608 -22.10 -4.92 -11.74
C MET A 608 -22.55 -4.80 -13.20
N LEU A 609 -21.90 -5.52 -14.12
CA LEU A 609 -22.27 -5.59 -15.53
C LEU A 609 -23.66 -6.20 -15.75
N ALA A 610 -24.06 -7.16 -14.91
CA ALA A 610 -25.37 -7.79 -14.97
C ALA A 610 -26.55 -6.91 -14.51
N ARG A 611 -26.31 -5.67 -14.07
CA ARG A 611 -27.37 -4.73 -13.66
C ARG A 611 -28.00 -4.08 -14.90
N ASP A 612 -29.33 -3.92 -14.91
CA ASP A 612 -30.07 -3.31 -16.03
C ASP A 612 -29.59 -1.91 -16.44
N ASN A 613 -28.99 -1.17 -15.50
CA ASN A 613 -28.48 0.18 -15.68
C ASN A 613 -26.95 0.27 -15.56
N ALA A 614 -26.23 -0.82 -15.86
CA ALA A 614 -24.77 -0.80 -15.89
C ALA A 614 -24.24 0.28 -16.86
N PRO A 615 -23.30 1.14 -16.43
CA PRO A 615 -22.64 2.08 -17.33
C PRO A 615 -21.92 1.37 -18.48
N LYS A 616 -21.90 1.97 -19.66
CA LYS A 616 -21.24 1.38 -20.84
C LYS A 616 -19.73 1.24 -20.66
N ASP A 617 -19.11 2.18 -19.96
CA ASP A 617 -17.68 2.19 -19.66
C ASP A 617 -17.29 1.19 -18.57
N LEU A 618 -18.26 0.55 -17.90
CA LEU A 618 -17.98 -0.48 -16.89
C LEU A 618 -17.24 -1.70 -17.47
N GLU A 619 -17.48 -2.03 -18.75
CA GLU A 619 -16.75 -3.10 -19.45
C GLU A 619 -15.24 -2.84 -19.47
N TRP A 620 -14.81 -1.58 -19.62
CA TRP A 620 -13.39 -1.23 -19.56
C TRP A 620 -12.80 -1.55 -18.18
N PHE A 621 -13.51 -1.21 -17.11
CA PHE A 621 -13.04 -1.49 -15.74
C PHE A 621 -13.04 -2.99 -15.42
N ALA A 622 -13.99 -3.75 -15.96
CA ALA A 622 -14.01 -5.21 -15.84
C ALA A 622 -12.82 -5.85 -16.58
N GLY A 623 -12.52 -5.38 -17.79
CA GLY A 623 -11.34 -5.84 -18.54
C GLY A 623 -10.03 -5.59 -17.79
N TYR A 624 -9.89 -4.41 -17.18
CA TYR A 624 -8.73 -4.10 -16.35
C TYR A 624 -8.67 -4.98 -15.10
N ALA A 625 -9.80 -5.30 -14.48
CA ALA A 625 -9.87 -6.21 -13.34
C ALA A 625 -9.40 -7.63 -13.70
N SER A 626 -9.83 -8.17 -14.85
CA SER A 626 -9.34 -9.47 -15.36
C SER A 626 -7.85 -9.44 -15.73
N MET A 627 -7.33 -8.32 -16.22
CA MET A 627 -5.89 -8.16 -16.49
C MET A 627 -5.07 -8.21 -15.19
N VAL A 628 -5.51 -7.49 -14.15
CA VAL A 628 -4.90 -7.58 -12.81
C VAL A 628 -4.98 -9.02 -12.29
N ALA A 629 -6.10 -9.71 -12.53
CA ALA A 629 -6.26 -11.08 -12.11
C ALA A 629 -5.23 -12.03 -12.76
N ALA A 630 -5.05 -11.88 -14.07
CA ALA A 630 -4.07 -12.62 -14.85
C ALA A 630 -2.63 -12.41 -14.35
N GLU A 631 -2.27 -11.17 -13.98
CA GLU A 631 -0.95 -10.84 -13.45
C GLU A 631 -0.70 -11.50 -12.08
N PHE A 632 -1.71 -11.55 -11.20
CA PHE A 632 -1.62 -12.28 -9.93
C PHE A 632 -1.44 -13.78 -10.13
N GLN A 633 -2.14 -14.38 -11.10
CA GLN A 633 -1.98 -15.80 -11.47
C GLN A 633 -0.57 -16.06 -12.03
N ARG A 634 -0.04 -15.17 -12.88
CA ARG A 634 1.34 -15.26 -13.37
C ARG A 634 2.37 -15.22 -12.24
N ARG A 635 2.19 -14.37 -11.21
CA ARG A 635 3.08 -14.35 -10.02
C ARG A 635 3.11 -15.69 -9.29
N ARG A 636 2.01 -16.44 -9.33
CA ARG A 636 1.87 -17.76 -8.70
C ARG A 636 2.35 -18.91 -9.60
N GLY A 637 2.73 -18.63 -10.84
CA GLY A 637 3.07 -19.66 -11.84
C GLY A 637 1.85 -20.38 -12.42
N GLU A 638 0.63 -19.88 -12.18
CA GLU A 638 -0.65 -20.39 -12.70
C GLU A 638 -0.83 -19.91 -14.16
N ASN A 639 0.07 -20.36 -15.05
CA ASN A 639 0.15 -19.82 -16.41
C ASN A 639 -1.11 -20.10 -17.24
N ALA A 640 -1.79 -21.23 -17.02
CA ALA A 640 -3.02 -21.58 -17.75
C ALA A 640 -4.17 -20.65 -17.35
N GLU A 641 -4.43 -20.53 -16.06
CA GLU A 641 -5.43 -19.65 -15.47
C GLU A 641 -5.18 -18.20 -15.87
N SER A 642 -3.91 -17.76 -15.87
CA SER A 642 -3.54 -16.41 -16.31
C SER A 642 -3.91 -16.12 -17.76
N ARG A 643 -3.78 -17.11 -18.66
CA ARG A 643 -4.15 -16.94 -20.07
C ARG A 643 -5.66 -16.79 -20.22
N GLU A 644 -6.44 -17.59 -19.48
CA GLU A 644 -7.90 -17.48 -19.48
C GLU A 644 -8.37 -16.12 -18.94
N ALA A 645 -7.71 -15.59 -17.91
CA ALA A 645 -8.00 -14.25 -17.39
C ALA A 645 -7.63 -13.14 -18.39
N TYR A 646 -6.51 -13.28 -19.12
CA TYR A 646 -6.20 -12.35 -20.23
C TYR A 646 -7.21 -12.46 -21.38
N ASP A 647 -7.70 -13.65 -21.72
CA ASP A 647 -8.73 -13.83 -22.74
C ASP A 647 -10.03 -13.12 -22.34
N ARG A 648 -10.43 -13.23 -21.06
CA ARG A 648 -11.56 -12.45 -20.52
C ARG A 648 -11.30 -10.95 -20.60
N ALA A 649 -10.11 -10.49 -20.19
CA ALA A 649 -9.73 -9.08 -20.27
C ALA A 649 -9.87 -8.53 -21.70
N ILE A 650 -9.35 -9.25 -22.70
CA ILE A 650 -9.47 -8.89 -24.12
C ILE A 650 -10.95 -8.80 -24.53
N ALA A 651 -11.77 -9.79 -24.15
CA ALA A 651 -13.19 -9.80 -24.48
C ALA A 651 -13.95 -8.59 -23.88
N HIS A 652 -13.66 -8.20 -22.65
CA HIS A 652 -14.21 -6.99 -22.02
C HIS A 652 -13.78 -5.73 -22.76
N PHE A 653 -12.48 -5.61 -23.09
CA PHE A 653 -11.96 -4.44 -23.78
C PHE A 653 -12.52 -4.28 -25.20
N GLU A 654 -12.72 -5.38 -25.94
CA GLU A 654 -13.36 -5.32 -27.26
C GLU A 654 -14.83 -4.86 -27.12
N ARG A 655 -15.59 -5.39 -26.15
CA ARG A 655 -16.97 -4.90 -25.89
C ARG A 655 -17.01 -3.43 -25.48
N ALA A 656 -16.04 -2.97 -24.70
CA ALA A 656 -15.93 -1.55 -24.34
C ALA A 656 -15.65 -0.67 -25.56
N ALA A 657 -14.76 -1.09 -26.45
CA ALA A 657 -14.44 -0.38 -27.69
C ALA A 657 -15.61 -0.33 -28.68
N GLU A 658 -16.41 -1.41 -28.75
CA GLU A 658 -17.65 -1.46 -29.53
C GLU A 658 -18.73 -0.53 -28.96
N ALA A 659 -18.80 -0.40 -27.64
CA ALA A 659 -19.82 0.41 -26.96
C ALA A 659 -19.51 1.92 -26.97
N ASP A 660 -18.23 2.31 -26.91
CA ASP A 660 -17.77 3.70 -26.98
C ASP A 660 -16.42 3.82 -27.71
N GLU A 661 -16.44 4.42 -28.91
CA GLU A 661 -15.24 4.62 -29.72
C GLU A 661 -14.17 5.47 -29.01
N LYS A 662 -14.56 6.34 -28.06
CA LYS A 662 -13.61 7.20 -27.33
C LYS A 662 -12.63 6.42 -26.47
N VAL A 663 -13.01 5.23 -26.01
CA VAL A 663 -12.11 4.37 -25.21
C VAL A 663 -11.26 3.46 -26.07
N LYS A 664 -11.45 3.44 -27.40
CA LYS A 664 -10.80 2.49 -28.32
C LYS A 664 -9.27 2.50 -28.24
N ASP A 665 -8.65 3.67 -28.23
CA ASP A 665 -7.18 3.75 -28.16
C ASP A 665 -6.65 3.17 -26.83
N SER A 666 -7.36 3.44 -25.74
CA SER A 666 -7.05 2.87 -24.41
C SER A 666 -7.28 1.35 -24.38
N THR A 667 -8.40 0.85 -24.91
CA THR A 667 -8.65 -0.61 -24.98
C THR A 667 -7.62 -1.31 -25.86
N ASP A 668 -7.22 -0.71 -26.99
CA ASP A 668 -6.21 -1.28 -27.90
C ASP A 668 -4.85 -1.41 -27.19
N HIS A 669 -4.50 -0.42 -26.38
CA HIS A 669 -3.32 -0.47 -25.51
C HIS A 669 -3.38 -1.64 -24.53
N PHE A 670 -4.47 -1.81 -23.78
CA PHE A 670 -4.57 -2.89 -22.80
C PHE A 670 -4.75 -4.28 -23.43
N ILE A 671 -5.39 -4.39 -24.60
CA ILE A 671 -5.43 -5.64 -25.38
C ILE A 671 -4.00 -6.02 -25.83
N ALA A 672 -3.20 -5.07 -26.31
CA ALA A 672 -1.81 -5.33 -26.65
C ALA A 672 -0.99 -5.80 -25.43
N MET A 673 -1.22 -5.20 -24.25
CA MET A 673 -0.61 -5.66 -22.99
C MET A 673 -1.07 -7.08 -22.61
N ALA A 674 -2.36 -7.41 -22.76
CA ALA A 674 -2.88 -8.74 -22.47
C ALA A 674 -2.27 -9.81 -23.39
N PHE A 675 -2.08 -9.52 -24.68
CA PHE A 675 -1.32 -10.38 -25.59
C PHE A 675 0.12 -10.57 -25.15
N SER A 676 0.79 -9.51 -24.68
CA SER A 676 2.14 -9.60 -24.12
C SER A 676 2.21 -10.50 -22.89
N GLY A 677 1.24 -10.37 -21.99
CA GLY A 677 1.11 -11.21 -20.81
C GLY A 677 0.90 -12.69 -21.17
N ARG A 678 0.06 -12.99 -22.16
CA ARG A 678 -0.12 -14.35 -22.71
C ARG A 678 1.14 -14.88 -23.36
N ALA A 679 1.86 -14.05 -24.13
CA ALA A 679 3.15 -14.40 -24.72
C ALA A 679 4.15 -14.85 -23.64
N ARG A 680 4.23 -14.10 -22.53
CA ARG A 680 5.11 -14.44 -21.41
C ARG A 680 4.66 -15.71 -20.68
N ALA A 681 3.36 -15.93 -20.50
CA ALA A 681 2.83 -17.16 -19.93
C ALA A 681 3.17 -18.40 -20.80
N TYR A 682 3.05 -18.30 -22.12
CA TYR A 682 3.48 -19.37 -23.04
C TYR A 682 5.00 -19.57 -23.04
N TRP A 683 5.78 -18.50 -22.92
CA TRP A 683 7.24 -18.59 -22.80
C TRP A 683 7.64 -19.37 -21.54
N ASN A 684 6.99 -19.11 -20.40
CA ASN A 684 7.21 -19.84 -19.15
C ASN A 684 6.89 -21.34 -19.31
N ASP A 685 5.82 -21.68 -20.05
CA ASP A 685 5.44 -23.07 -20.37
C ASP A 685 6.31 -23.70 -21.48
N LYS A 686 7.37 -23.01 -21.93
CA LYS A 686 8.27 -23.43 -23.02
C LYS A 686 7.58 -23.62 -24.39
N ASN A 687 6.39 -23.04 -24.57
CA ASN A 687 5.67 -23.02 -25.84
C ASN A 687 6.08 -21.78 -26.65
N TYR A 688 7.33 -21.76 -27.12
CA TYR A 688 7.91 -20.58 -27.76
C TYR A 688 7.22 -20.18 -29.06
N GLY A 689 6.65 -21.14 -29.81
CA GLY A 689 5.88 -20.86 -31.01
C GLY A 689 4.62 -20.04 -30.72
N ARG A 690 3.82 -20.46 -29.73
CA ARG A 690 2.65 -19.67 -29.29
C ARG A 690 3.07 -18.35 -28.67
N ALA A 691 4.15 -18.32 -27.88
CA ALA A 691 4.67 -17.08 -27.32
C ALA A 691 5.04 -16.05 -28.41
N LEU A 692 5.64 -16.51 -29.51
CA LEU A 692 5.93 -15.69 -30.69
C LEU A 692 4.65 -15.14 -31.33
N ASP A 693 3.63 -15.98 -31.55
CA ASP A 693 2.38 -15.56 -32.17
C ASP A 693 1.67 -14.49 -31.34
N GLU A 694 1.57 -14.68 -30.03
CA GLU A 694 0.95 -13.71 -29.11
C GLU A 694 1.76 -12.40 -29.03
N LEU A 695 3.08 -12.48 -29.05
CA LEU A 695 3.94 -11.29 -29.05
C LEU A 695 3.73 -10.46 -30.33
N LEU A 696 3.63 -11.12 -31.49
CA LEU A 696 3.35 -10.43 -32.75
C LEU A 696 1.93 -9.84 -32.77
N ALA A 697 0.95 -10.51 -32.15
CA ALA A 697 -0.39 -9.95 -31.96
C ALA A 697 -0.38 -8.70 -31.07
N SER A 698 0.44 -8.68 -30.00
CA SER A 698 0.66 -7.50 -29.16
C SER A 698 1.17 -6.30 -29.97
N PHE A 699 2.28 -6.48 -30.69
CA PHE A 699 2.86 -5.41 -31.53
C PHE A 699 1.90 -5.00 -32.66
N GLY A 700 1.16 -5.95 -33.25
CA GLY A 700 0.19 -5.66 -34.30
C GLY A 700 -1.02 -4.86 -33.80
N ARG A 701 -1.47 -5.05 -32.56
CA ARG A 701 -2.62 -4.32 -32.01
C ARG A 701 -2.28 -2.87 -31.67
N LYS A 702 -1.18 -2.64 -30.94
CA LYS A 702 -0.76 -1.30 -30.52
C LYS A 702 0.76 -1.27 -30.31
N PRO A 703 1.56 -0.90 -31.33
CA PRO A 703 3.02 -0.81 -31.23
C PRO A 703 3.49 0.08 -30.06
N ASP A 704 2.75 1.17 -29.79
CA ASP A 704 3.08 2.12 -28.72
C ASP A 704 3.05 1.52 -27.31
N ALA A 705 2.40 0.37 -27.13
CA ALA A 705 2.35 -0.35 -25.86
C ALA A 705 3.57 -1.26 -25.64
N ALA A 706 4.48 -1.41 -26.61
CA ALA A 706 5.55 -2.41 -26.58
C ALA A 706 6.52 -2.25 -25.39
N ALA A 707 6.82 -1.01 -25.01
CA ALA A 707 7.67 -0.68 -23.87
C ALA A 707 6.91 -0.53 -22.54
N THR A 708 5.58 -0.57 -22.57
CA THR A 708 4.76 -0.48 -21.36
C THR A 708 4.99 -1.71 -20.51
N ARG A 709 5.25 -1.47 -19.22
CA ARG A 709 5.48 -2.51 -18.24
C ARG A 709 4.16 -2.92 -17.60
N ASP A 710 3.95 -4.22 -17.51
CA ASP A 710 2.84 -4.82 -16.77
C ASP A 710 3.04 -4.67 -15.25
N GLY A 711 2.07 -5.12 -14.45
CA GLY A 711 2.20 -5.13 -12.99
C GLY A 711 3.32 -6.03 -12.46
N LEU A 712 4.01 -6.79 -13.32
CA LEU A 712 5.19 -7.60 -12.99
C LEU A 712 6.48 -6.93 -13.43
N ASN A 713 6.41 -5.66 -13.85
CA ASN A 713 7.52 -4.87 -14.30
C ASN A 713 8.19 -5.44 -15.57
N LEU A 714 7.43 -6.17 -16.40
CA LEU A 714 7.89 -6.76 -17.67
C LEU A 714 7.19 -6.10 -18.85
N SER A 715 7.93 -5.84 -19.93
CA SER A 715 7.38 -5.33 -21.19
C SER A 715 7.32 -6.40 -22.28
N SER A 716 6.62 -6.09 -23.38
CA SER A 716 6.66 -6.91 -24.61
C SER A 716 8.07 -7.00 -25.19
N VAL A 717 8.83 -5.90 -25.10
CA VAL A 717 10.24 -5.86 -25.53
C VAL A 717 11.11 -6.83 -24.73
N ASP A 718 10.91 -6.93 -23.42
CA ASP A 718 11.67 -7.87 -22.57
C ASP A 718 11.38 -9.33 -22.96
N THR A 719 10.11 -9.63 -23.21
CA THR A 719 9.67 -10.96 -23.66
C THR A 719 10.22 -11.29 -25.06
N ALA A 720 10.25 -10.31 -25.97
CA ALA A 720 10.84 -10.44 -27.29
C ALA A 720 12.35 -10.76 -27.24
N LYS A 721 13.10 -10.04 -26.41
CA LYS A 721 14.54 -10.29 -26.19
C LYS A 721 14.79 -11.70 -25.64
N ALA A 722 13.97 -12.14 -24.68
CA ALA A 722 14.04 -13.50 -24.13
C ALA A 722 13.72 -14.59 -25.18
N LEU A 723 12.75 -14.34 -26.08
CA LEU A 723 12.43 -15.25 -27.19
C LEU A 723 13.56 -15.34 -28.21
N ILE A 724 14.18 -14.22 -28.59
CA ILE A 724 15.32 -14.21 -29.53
C ILE A 724 16.45 -15.07 -28.99
N ALA A 725 16.83 -14.87 -27.72
CA ALA A 725 17.88 -15.64 -27.07
C ALA A 725 17.55 -17.15 -27.11
N ARG A 726 16.31 -17.51 -26.80
CA ARG A 726 15.87 -18.90 -26.75
C ARG A 726 15.80 -19.56 -28.13
N PHE A 727 15.31 -18.86 -29.15
CA PHE A 727 15.25 -19.39 -30.51
C PHE A 727 16.65 -19.65 -31.07
N ARG A 728 17.59 -18.72 -30.87
CA ARG A 728 19.00 -18.91 -31.26
C ARG A 728 19.64 -20.09 -30.55
N GLU A 729 19.40 -20.26 -29.26
CA GLU A 729 19.88 -21.42 -28.49
C GLU A 729 19.35 -22.75 -29.07
N SER A 730 18.11 -22.77 -29.53
CA SER A 730 17.49 -23.95 -30.17
C SER A 730 17.83 -24.14 -31.66
N GLY A 731 18.53 -23.19 -32.28
CA GLY A 731 18.83 -23.19 -33.72
C GLY A 731 17.68 -22.75 -34.63
N ASP A 732 16.58 -22.22 -34.09
CA ASP A 732 15.45 -21.68 -34.86
C ASP A 732 15.69 -20.23 -35.29
N GLU A 733 16.63 -20.06 -36.23
CA GLU A 733 17.02 -18.75 -36.75
C GLU A 733 15.88 -18.01 -37.47
N ASN A 734 14.90 -18.73 -38.00
CA ASN A 734 13.77 -18.12 -38.69
C ASN A 734 12.87 -17.39 -37.70
N SER A 735 12.52 -18.05 -36.58
CA SER A 735 11.73 -17.42 -35.52
C SER A 735 12.49 -16.27 -34.86
N ALA A 736 13.80 -16.43 -34.61
CA ALA A 736 14.63 -15.35 -34.06
C ALA A 736 14.64 -14.10 -34.97
N LYS A 737 14.81 -14.28 -36.29
CA LYS A 737 14.74 -13.18 -37.27
C LYS A 737 13.36 -12.54 -37.32
N LYS A 738 12.28 -13.32 -37.19
CA LYS A 738 10.91 -12.81 -37.16
C LYS A 738 10.68 -11.89 -35.96
N VAL A 739 11.14 -12.27 -34.77
CA VAL A 739 11.06 -11.39 -33.58
C VAL A 739 11.92 -10.15 -33.75
N GLN A 740 13.15 -10.30 -34.26
CA GLN A 740 14.06 -9.16 -34.47
C GLN A 740 13.45 -8.14 -35.44
N ALA A 741 12.89 -8.60 -36.57
CA ALA A 741 12.24 -7.72 -37.54
C ALA A 741 11.04 -6.96 -36.93
N ALA A 742 10.31 -7.59 -36.01
CA ALA A 742 9.21 -6.93 -35.30
C ALA A 742 9.71 -5.86 -34.32
N LEU A 743 10.83 -6.11 -33.62
CA LEU A 743 11.48 -5.11 -32.76
C LEU A 743 12.05 -3.94 -33.58
N ASP A 744 12.68 -4.22 -34.72
CA ASP A 744 13.27 -3.20 -35.59
C ASP A 744 12.21 -2.26 -36.21
N ALA A 745 10.94 -2.67 -36.22
CA ALA A 745 9.81 -1.87 -36.69
C ALA A 745 9.23 -0.94 -35.62
N LEU A 746 9.61 -1.09 -34.35
CA LEU A 746 9.18 -0.21 -33.25
C LEU A 746 10.00 1.08 -33.23
N ASP A 747 9.49 2.09 -32.54
CA ASP A 747 10.27 3.29 -32.22
C ASP A 747 11.52 2.87 -31.40
N PRO A 748 12.76 3.23 -31.82
CA PRO A 748 13.98 2.93 -31.07
C PRO A 748 13.93 3.35 -29.60
N ALA A 749 13.20 4.42 -29.24
CA ALA A 749 13.03 4.87 -27.87
C ALA A 749 12.36 3.79 -26.98
N MET A 750 11.52 2.93 -27.55
CA MET A 750 10.85 1.82 -26.85
C MET A 750 11.80 0.67 -26.52
N LEU A 751 12.95 0.58 -27.20
CA LEU A 751 13.94 -0.48 -27.00
C LEU A 751 14.94 -0.15 -25.88
N GLU A 752 14.97 1.11 -25.44
CA GLU A 752 15.84 1.59 -24.38
C GLU A 752 15.57 0.87 -23.07
N GLN A 753 16.63 0.63 -22.30
CA GLN A 753 16.47 0.11 -20.94
C GLN A 753 15.66 1.10 -20.09
N PRO A 754 14.85 0.63 -19.15
CA PRO A 754 14.08 1.54 -18.33
C PRO A 754 14.94 2.29 -17.32
N ALA A 755 14.48 3.46 -16.86
CA ALA A 755 15.32 4.43 -16.16
C ALA A 755 16.05 3.86 -14.93
N PHE A 756 15.48 2.88 -14.24
CA PHE A 756 16.09 2.24 -13.08
C PHE A 756 17.14 1.15 -13.43
N GLU A 757 17.20 0.70 -14.68
CA GLU A 757 18.25 -0.20 -15.20
C GLU A 757 19.37 0.58 -15.90
N ARG A 758 19.11 1.82 -16.33
CA ARG A 758 20.15 2.67 -16.92
C ARG A 758 21.20 3.00 -15.87
N PRO A 759 22.50 2.94 -16.22
CA PRO A 759 23.55 3.50 -15.36
C PRO A 759 23.21 4.97 -15.05
N ALA A 760 23.36 5.37 -13.79
CA ALA A 760 23.14 6.76 -13.41
C ALA A 760 24.06 7.66 -14.27
N PRO A 761 23.56 8.78 -14.84
CA PRO A 761 24.38 9.67 -15.63
C PRO A 761 25.61 10.13 -14.83
N GLY A 762 26.82 9.80 -15.31
CA GLY A 762 28.09 10.17 -14.67
C GLY A 762 28.68 9.16 -13.68
N THR A 763 28.11 7.96 -13.53
CA THR A 763 28.82 6.84 -12.87
C THR A 763 29.61 6.05 -13.90
N ASP A 764 30.82 6.50 -14.22
CA ASP A 764 31.78 5.76 -15.04
C ASP A 764 32.21 4.48 -14.34
N GLY A 765 31.46 3.38 -14.53
CA GLY A 765 31.86 1.96 -14.51
C GLY A 765 32.65 1.38 -13.32
N SER A 766 33.04 2.19 -12.34
CA SER A 766 33.91 1.80 -11.24
C SER A 766 33.06 1.72 -9.97
N PRO A 767 32.88 0.54 -9.37
CA PRO A 767 32.25 0.42 -8.07
C PRO A 767 33.14 1.17 -7.07
N SER A 768 32.80 2.42 -6.75
CA SER A 768 33.49 3.13 -5.68
C SER A 768 33.08 2.47 -4.38
N PHE A 769 33.90 1.52 -3.90
CA PHE A 769 33.88 1.03 -2.54
C PHE A 769 34.11 2.23 -1.60
N ARG A 770 33.02 2.89 -1.20
CA ARG A 770 33.06 3.85 -0.09
C ARG A 770 33.34 3.05 1.17
N GLN A 771 34.61 3.00 1.56
CA GLN A 771 35.04 2.58 2.88
C GLN A 771 34.14 3.24 3.94
N GLY A 772 33.51 2.41 4.76
CA GLY A 772 32.64 2.84 5.83
C GLY A 772 33.32 3.90 6.69
N ARG A 773 32.63 5.03 6.87
CA ARG A 773 32.94 6.00 7.93
C ARG A 773 32.92 5.25 9.26
N ARG A 774 34.09 4.98 9.82
CA ARG A 774 34.26 4.72 11.25
C ARG A 774 33.63 5.90 12.00
N ARG A 775 32.49 5.68 12.63
CA ARG A 775 31.98 6.59 13.66
C ARG A 775 32.97 6.50 14.84
N GLY A 776 33.62 7.62 15.14
CA GLY A 776 34.36 7.79 16.38
C GLY A 776 33.42 7.64 17.57
N ARG A 777 33.93 7.00 18.63
CA ARG A 777 33.29 6.93 19.94
C ARG A 777 33.16 8.32 20.56
#